data_AF-A0A970B8Q5-F1
#
_entry.id   AF-A0A970B8Q5-F1
#
_cell.length_a   1.000
_cell.length_b   1.000
_cell.length_c   1.000
_cell.angle_alpha   90.00
_cell.angle_beta   90.00
_cell.angle_gamma   90.00
#
_symmetry.space_group_name_H-M   'P 1'
#
loop_
_entity.id
_entity.type
_entity.pdbx_description
1 polymer ?
#
loop_
_entity_poly.entity_id
_entity_poly.type
_entity_poly.pdbx_seq_one_letter_code
_entity_poly.pdbx_strand_id
1 'polypeptide(L)'
;MFAALAYGIFADRVQLLEGRVYDVGLRQRVRAPAPQISVVTIDDEALRRYGPWPWPRPLQAQLIDRLHAQGAMLVASTALYLDPDAGGGAKALRALADDLGRSPLTQKIPAEIDAIRTLLDSAAQRDRQLAPIAKHYRESTLARDYKDLISGLTARIQASTRDGTTADATLAASLAADHVILPMRFELGTPQGRPETPMPDYMQRDALAADARTDTHQRSPLPTMARAAQTPIATLGSAALAVGHLTPRPDRDGVVRDEALVVRYDGADYPSMALQIAAHALGLAADAIRIDPGHGIRLGEHLIPTTADLRTYPQFYAVRDGKAPFVIDSAADVLAGKGASDRYRDRIVLLGMAAADTGSRYATPVAAALPTVLLLAHEVSSLLQDDSLQRPAWALWAELGIYALLLAYITTVVPRRHTALTLITTLIIGTALIGAEYALLVGPGLWLQLGAAVLFLICGHLLMAVRRSMRRPRSQAVATTSDAGESERMLGLAFQGQGQLDMAFDKFRRVRPVDDRLLELVYNLALDFERRRQFNKAESAYQFISSHKPNFRDVQEKLPRARKLAETVILGGPGATAHAGGTLVLDAAHKVEKPMLGRYQVERELGKGAMGVVYVGRDPKIGRLVAIKTMALSQEFEPDELAAVKARFFREAETAGRLAHPHIVAIYDAGEDHDLAYIAMEFVKGIDLTRHTRANSLLPLPDALRIVADAAEALDYAHANGIVHRDIKPGNMMLVDETRSVKLMDFGIARITDSSKTKTGMVLGTPSYMSPEQLAGQHVDGRSDLFSLGVSLYQFLTGVLPFQAESMATLMFKIANEPHTPLRTARPGLPAALGTIIDRALQKSPDARYARGTELARDLRALLNALAS
;
A
#
# COMPACT_ATOMS: atom_id res chain seq x y z
N MET A 1 24.82 14.84 -17.61
CA MET A 1 23.39 15.26 -17.62
C MET A 1 22.43 14.06 -17.62
N PHE A 2 22.47 13.12 -18.58
CA PHE A 2 21.57 11.95 -18.57
C PHE A 2 21.81 11.01 -17.37
N ALA A 3 23.06 10.76 -16.98
CA ALA A 3 23.39 10.02 -15.75
C ALA A 3 22.89 10.73 -14.48
N ALA A 4 22.97 12.06 -14.43
CA ALA A 4 22.45 12.86 -13.32
C ALA A 4 20.90 12.90 -13.30
N LEU A 5 20.25 12.91 -14.47
CA LEU A 5 18.80 12.81 -14.61
C LEU A 5 18.28 11.40 -14.28
N ALA A 6 19.03 10.34 -14.62
CA ALA A 6 18.71 8.97 -14.23
C ALA A 6 18.83 8.77 -12.71
N TYR A 7 19.88 9.32 -12.10
CA TYR A 7 20.08 9.27 -10.66
C TYR A 7 19.14 10.19 -9.87
N GLY A 8 18.55 11.22 -10.50
CA GLY A 8 17.59 12.12 -9.85
C GLY A 8 16.11 11.73 -10.06
N ILE A 9 15.69 11.49 -11.31
CA ILE A 9 14.29 11.22 -11.67
C ILE A 9 13.91 9.76 -11.39
N PHE A 10 14.85 8.82 -11.56
CA PHE A 10 14.61 7.39 -11.37
C PHE A 10 15.30 6.83 -10.12
N ALA A 11 15.87 7.68 -9.26
CA ALA A 11 16.58 7.29 -8.03
C ALA A 11 15.81 6.22 -7.24
N ASP A 12 14.53 6.48 -7.05
CA ASP A 12 13.64 5.64 -6.25
C ASP A 12 13.40 4.26 -6.89
N ARG A 13 13.20 4.23 -8.21
CA ARG A 13 12.97 2.99 -8.95
C ARG A 13 14.24 2.16 -9.07
N VAL A 14 15.38 2.83 -9.18
CA VAL A 14 16.69 2.20 -9.17
C VAL A 14 16.96 1.58 -7.80
N GLN A 15 16.72 2.31 -6.72
CA GLN A 15 16.90 1.81 -5.35
C GLN A 15 16.01 0.58 -5.06
N LEU A 16 14.77 0.57 -5.57
CA LEU A 16 13.88 -0.60 -5.51
C LEU A 16 14.44 -1.84 -6.25
N LEU A 17 15.09 -1.63 -7.40
CA LEU A 17 15.71 -2.72 -8.16
C LEU A 17 16.91 -3.29 -7.38
N GLU A 18 17.79 -2.41 -6.89
CA GLU A 18 18.95 -2.77 -6.07
C GLU A 18 18.53 -3.55 -4.82
N GLY A 19 17.49 -3.08 -4.12
CA GLY A 19 16.94 -3.77 -2.94
C GLY A 19 16.45 -5.19 -3.25
N ARG A 20 15.88 -5.43 -4.44
CA ARG A 20 15.46 -6.79 -4.85
C ARG A 20 16.65 -7.70 -5.15
N VAL A 21 17.68 -7.19 -5.81
CA VAL A 21 18.90 -7.96 -6.07
C VAL A 21 19.58 -8.32 -4.75
N TYR A 22 19.64 -7.35 -3.82
CA TYR A 22 20.08 -7.57 -2.45
C TYR A 22 19.30 -8.69 -1.75
N ASP A 23 17.96 -8.62 -1.75
CA ASP A 23 17.12 -9.62 -1.07
C ASP A 23 17.31 -11.03 -1.64
N VAL A 24 17.41 -11.14 -2.97
CA VAL A 24 17.66 -12.43 -3.65
C VAL A 24 19.03 -12.98 -3.30
N GLY A 25 20.08 -12.16 -3.35
CA GLY A 25 21.43 -12.61 -2.99
C GLY A 25 21.55 -12.99 -1.53
N LEU A 26 20.93 -12.22 -0.62
CA LEU A 26 20.95 -12.51 0.81
C LEU A 26 20.31 -13.87 1.14
N ARG A 27 19.14 -14.18 0.54
CA ARG A 27 18.46 -15.46 0.74
C ARG A 27 19.30 -16.66 0.30
N GLN A 28 20.20 -16.46 -0.66
CA GLN A 28 21.10 -17.49 -1.15
C GLN A 28 22.36 -17.63 -0.28
N ARG A 29 22.66 -16.67 0.62
CA ARG A 29 23.75 -16.80 1.59
C ARG A 29 23.35 -17.75 2.72
N VAL A 30 23.92 -18.95 2.68
CA VAL A 30 23.65 -20.00 3.65
C VAL A 30 24.55 -19.80 4.89
N ARG A 31 24.10 -19.01 5.87
CA ARG A 31 24.77 -18.82 7.18
C ARG A 31 23.98 -19.43 8.34
N ALA A 32 24.65 -19.73 9.45
CA ALA A 32 24.03 -20.23 10.68
C ALA A 32 24.10 -19.13 11.76
N PRO A 33 23.02 -18.91 12.53
CA PRO A 33 23.01 -17.88 13.57
C PRO A 33 23.89 -18.26 14.76
N ALA A 34 24.22 -17.27 15.59
CA ALA A 34 24.99 -17.44 16.81
C ALA A 34 24.25 -18.38 17.78
N PRO A 35 24.87 -19.49 18.21
CA PRO A 35 24.20 -20.51 19.02
C PRO A 35 23.84 -20.02 20.43
N GLN A 36 24.54 -18.99 20.94
CA GLN A 36 24.31 -18.41 22.26
C GLN A 36 23.04 -17.55 22.38
N ILE A 37 22.28 -17.31 21.30
CA ILE A 37 21.06 -16.49 21.35
C ILE A 37 19.82 -17.35 21.60
N SER A 38 19.03 -16.97 22.62
CA SER A 38 17.69 -17.48 22.89
C SER A 38 16.68 -16.34 22.85
N VAL A 39 15.48 -16.60 22.35
CA VAL A 39 14.41 -15.60 22.27
C VAL A 39 13.25 -16.05 23.15
N VAL A 40 12.83 -15.19 24.06
CA VAL A 40 11.65 -15.41 24.92
C VAL A 40 10.57 -14.45 24.46
N THR A 41 9.46 -15.00 23.95
CA THR A 41 8.40 -14.20 23.34
C THR A 41 7.19 -14.08 24.23
N ILE A 42 6.63 -12.87 24.28
CA ILE A 42 5.25 -12.64 24.74
C ILE A 42 4.35 -12.96 23.54
N ASP A 43 3.90 -14.20 23.49
CA ASP A 43 3.06 -14.77 22.44
C ASP A 43 1.58 -14.78 22.84
N ASP A 44 0.72 -15.29 21.96
CA ASP A 44 -0.73 -15.32 22.21
C ASP A 44 -1.10 -16.18 23.44
N GLU A 45 -0.29 -17.18 23.81
CA GLU A 45 -0.50 -17.97 25.02
C GLU A 45 -0.23 -17.14 26.28
N ALA A 46 0.90 -16.42 26.30
CA ALA A 46 1.26 -15.52 27.38
C ALA A 46 0.20 -14.43 27.58
N LEU A 47 -0.31 -13.85 26.49
CA LEU A 47 -1.38 -12.84 26.56
C LEU A 47 -2.71 -13.42 27.06
N ARG A 48 -3.08 -14.65 26.65
CA ARG A 48 -4.28 -15.33 27.17
C ARG A 48 -4.17 -15.61 28.66
N ARG A 49 -2.98 -15.94 29.17
CA ARG A 49 -2.78 -16.36 30.56
C ARG A 49 -2.60 -15.19 31.53
N TYR A 50 -1.88 -14.16 31.13
CA TYR A 50 -1.47 -13.06 32.01
C TYR A 50 -2.10 -11.71 31.63
N GLY A 51 -2.89 -11.67 30.56
CA GLY A 51 -3.56 -10.47 30.08
C GLY A 51 -2.74 -9.67 29.05
N PRO A 52 -3.27 -8.52 28.59
CA PRO A 52 -2.62 -7.71 27.57
C PRO A 52 -1.29 -7.14 28.06
N TRP A 53 -0.33 -7.02 27.14
CA TRP A 53 0.95 -6.35 27.37
C TRP A 53 0.80 -4.82 27.21
N PRO A 54 1.52 -3.98 27.98
CA PRO A 54 2.49 -4.33 29.03
C PRO A 54 1.85 -4.86 30.31
N TRP A 55 2.44 -5.93 30.86
CA TRP A 55 2.02 -6.49 32.15
C TRP A 55 2.39 -5.58 33.33
N PRO A 56 1.84 -5.80 34.54
CA PRO A 56 2.27 -5.09 35.74
C PRO A 56 3.79 -5.25 35.98
N ARG A 57 4.47 -4.18 36.42
CA ARG A 57 5.92 -4.20 36.68
C ARG A 57 6.41 -5.36 37.55
N PRO A 58 5.70 -5.77 38.63
CA PRO A 58 6.13 -6.93 39.44
C PRO A 58 6.10 -8.26 38.68
N LEU A 59 5.19 -8.43 37.71
CA LEU A 59 5.14 -9.64 36.88
C LEU A 59 6.31 -9.66 35.87
N GLN A 60 6.66 -8.50 35.32
CA GLN A 60 7.83 -8.36 34.46
C GLN A 60 9.14 -8.61 35.25
N ALA A 61 9.22 -8.10 36.48
CA ALA A 61 10.32 -8.35 37.41
C ALA A 61 10.49 -9.85 37.68
N GLN A 62 9.39 -10.55 38.01
CA GLN A 62 9.39 -11.99 38.21
C GLN A 62 9.87 -12.78 36.99
N LEU A 63 9.51 -12.34 35.77
CA LEU A 63 9.98 -12.98 34.54
C LEU A 63 11.51 -12.83 34.41
N ILE A 64 12.04 -11.63 34.61
CA ILE A 64 13.48 -11.35 34.54
C ILE A 64 14.25 -12.16 35.59
N ASP A 65 13.78 -12.16 36.85
CA ASP A 65 14.41 -12.92 37.93
C ASP A 65 14.50 -14.42 37.62
N ARG A 66 13.48 -14.98 36.95
CA ARG A 66 13.49 -16.38 36.54
C ARG A 66 14.44 -16.67 35.40
N LEU A 67 14.57 -15.77 34.43
CA LEU A 67 15.55 -15.92 33.36
C LEU A 67 16.97 -15.92 33.94
N HIS A 68 17.23 -15.03 34.89
CA HIS A 68 18.50 -15.01 35.62
C HIS A 68 18.71 -16.29 36.44
N ALA A 69 17.70 -16.74 37.19
CA ALA A 69 17.78 -17.99 37.96
C ALA A 69 18.01 -19.23 37.09
N GLN A 70 17.66 -19.17 35.80
CA GLN A 70 17.90 -20.21 34.79
C GLN A 70 19.25 -20.09 34.06
N GLY A 71 20.13 -19.18 34.51
CA GLY A 71 21.50 -19.04 34.03
C GLY A 71 21.70 -18.08 32.86
N ALA A 72 20.71 -17.24 32.51
CA ALA A 72 20.87 -16.24 31.46
C ALA A 72 22.06 -15.32 31.75
N MET A 73 23.00 -15.23 30.80
CA MET A 73 24.18 -14.36 30.91
C MET A 73 23.80 -12.88 30.77
N LEU A 74 22.86 -12.60 29.86
CA LEU A 74 22.40 -11.25 29.52
C LEU A 74 20.93 -11.34 29.10
N VAL A 75 20.10 -10.43 29.58
CA VAL A 75 18.69 -10.31 29.20
C VAL A 75 18.50 -8.96 28.51
N ALA A 76 18.00 -8.96 27.28
CA ALA A 76 17.70 -7.73 26.55
C ALA A 76 16.19 -7.64 26.34
N SER A 77 15.53 -6.66 26.96
CA SER A 77 14.09 -6.47 26.84
C SER A 77 13.77 -5.45 25.76
N THR A 78 12.84 -5.75 24.85
CA THR A 78 12.38 -4.78 23.83
C THR A 78 11.22 -3.90 24.33
N ALA A 79 10.93 -3.89 25.63
CA ALA A 79 9.84 -3.13 26.23
C ALA A 79 10.23 -1.66 26.44
N LEU A 80 9.40 -0.73 25.95
CA LEU A 80 9.59 0.71 26.16
C LEU A 80 8.89 1.16 27.45
N TYR A 81 9.67 1.70 28.38
CA TYR A 81 9.17 2.20 29.68
C TYR A 81 9.18 3.72 29.72
N LEU A 82 8.32 4.35 28.92
CA LEU A 82 8.32 5.80 28.73
C LEU A 82 7.65 6.54 29.89
N ASP A 83 6.67 5.92 30.53
CA ASP A 83 5.87 6.52 31.60
C ASP A 83 6.02 5.73 32.92
N PRO A 84 6.01 6.42 34.07
CA PRO A 84 5.92 5.77 35.38
C PRO A 84 4.66 4.91 35.46
N ASP A 85 4.74 3.76 36.12
CA ASP A 85 3.54 2.99 36.42
C ASP A 85 2.68 3.79 37.41
N ALA A 86 1.57 4.36 36.91
CA ALA A 86 0.66 5.20 37.67
C ALA A 86 -0.04 4.47 38.83
N GLY A 87 0.29 3.20 39.09
CA GLY A 87 -0.10 2.50 40.31
C GLY A 87 -1.60 2.24 40.37
N GLY A 88 -2.30 2.20 39.23
CA GLY A 88 -3.74 1.94 39.17
C GLY A 88 -4.14 0.68 39.94
N GLY A 89 -3.33 -0.38 39.81
CA GLY A 89 -3.48 -1.62 40.59
C GLY A 89 -3.25 -1.43 42.09
N ALA A 90 -2.21 -0.70 42.50
CA ALA A 90 -1.94 -0.41 43.91
C ALA A 90 -3.01 0.48 44.54
N LYS A 91 -3.56 1.46 43.78
CA LYS A 91 -4.68 2.31 44.21
C LYS A 91 -5.96 1.49 44.33
N ALA A 92 -6.24 0.61 43.39
CA ALA A 92 -7.37 -0.32 43.46
C ALA A 92 -7.23 -1.31 44.61
N LEU A 93 -6.03 -1.84 44.86
CA LEU A 93 -5.74 -2.74 45.98
C LEU A 93 -5.86 -2.03 47.34
N ARG A 94 -5.41 -0.78 47.46
CA ARG A 94 -5.62 0.04 48.67
C ARG A 94 -7.10 0.34 48.88
N ALA A 95 -7.82 0.74 47.83
CA ALA A 95 -9.27 0.95 47.90
C ALA A 95 -9.99 -0.34 48.29
N LEU A 96 -9.61 -1.49 47.73
CA LEU A 96 -10.16 -2.80 48.08
C LEU A 96 -9.81 -3.20 49.52
N ALA A 97 -8.60 -2.91 49.99
CA ALA A 97 -8.19 -3.16 51.38
C ALA A 97 -9.04 -2.32 52.35
N ASP A 98 -9.25 -1.05 52.03
CA ASP A 98 -10.06 -0.12 52.82
C ASP A 98 -11.54 -0.53 52.81
N ASP A 99 -12.10 -0.87 51.65
CA ASP A 99 -13.48 -1.32 51.50
C ASP A 99 -13.72 -2.66 52.21
N LEU A 100 -12.79 -3.61 52.08
CA LEU A 100 -12.86 -4.89 52.78
C LEU A 100 -12.73 -4.71 54.30
N GLY A 101 -11.90 -3.77 54.76
CA GLY A 101 -11.78 -3.43 56.20
C GLY A 101 -13.04 -2.76 56.78
N ARG A 102 -13.85 -2.12 55.93
CA ARG A 102 -15.14 -1.49 56.29
C ARG A 102 -16.35 -2.39 56.05
N SER A 103 -16.16 -3.53 55.39
CA SER A 103 -17.24 -4.44 55.01
C SER A 103 -17.88 -5.13 56.23
N PRO A 104 -19.20 -5.44 56.18
CA PRO A 104 -19.85 -6.30 57.17
C PRO A 104 -19.17 -7.67 57.35
N LEU A 105 -18.45 -8.14 56.33
CA LEU A 105 -17.71 -9.41 56.34
C LEU A 105 -16.62 -9.45 57.41
N THR A 106 -15.93 -8.34 57.65
CA THR A 106 -14.86 -8.20 58.64
C THR A 106 -15.36 -7.64 59.97
N GLN A 107 -16.39 -6.78 59.95
CA GLN A 107 -16.85 -6.09 61.17
C GLN A 107 -18.03 -6.75 61.89
N LYS A 108 -19.04 -7.24 61.16
CA LYS A 108 -20.35 -7.60 61.73
C LYS A 108 -20.59 -9.11 61.77
N ILE A 109 -20.28 -9.79 60.67
CA ILE A 109 -20.55 -11.22 60.51
C ILE A 109 -19.82 -12.10 61.53
N PRO A 110 -18.53 -11.84 61.91
CA PRO A 110 -17.88 -12.60 62.98
C PRO A 110 -18.66 -12.56 64.31
N ALA A 111 -19.18 -11.39 64.69
CA ALA A 111 -19.94 -11.21 65.91
C ALA A 111 -21.31 -11.92 65.84
N GLU A 112 -21.96 -11.92 64.67
CA GLU A 112 -23.22 -12.65 64.46
C GLU A 112 -23.02 -14.17 64.53
N ILE A 113 -21.92 -14.69 63.97
CA ILE A 113 -21.53 -16.12 64.07
C ILE A 113 -21.28 -16.50 65.54
N ASP A 114 -20.55 -15.68 66.29
CA ASP A 114 -20.31 -15.91 67.72
C ASP A 114 -21.61 -15.81 68.55
N ALA A 115 -22.54 -14.91 68.20
CA ALA A 115 -23.83 -14.78 68.86
C ALA A 115 -24.72 -16.02 68.63
N ILE A 116 -24.77 -16.54 67.40
CA ILE A 116 -25.48 -17.78 67.08
C ILE A 116 -24.89 -18.97 67.83
N ARG A 117 -23.55 -19.06 67.91
CA ARG A 117 -22.87 -20.08 68.73
C ARG A 117 -23.35 -20.03 70.18
N THR A 118 -23.33 -18.83 70.76
CA THR A 118 -23.71 -18.62 72.17
C THR A 118 -25.17 -18.95 72.44
N LEU A 119 -26.07 -18.60 71.52
CA LEU A 119 -27.50 -18.94 71.59
C LEU A 119 -27.74 -20.46 71.52
N LEU A 120 -27.10 -21.14 70.57
CA LEU A 120 -27.22 -22.59 70.41
C LEU A 120 -26.64 -23.35 71.60
N ASP A 121 -25.50 -22.92 72.13
CA ASP A 121 -24.89 -23.51 73.32
C ASP A 121 -25.77 -23.32 74.56
N SER A 122 -26.35 -22.13 74.73
CA SER A 122 -27.28 -21.84 75.83
C SER A 122 -28.58 -22.64 75.71
N ALA A 123 -29.09 -22.83 74.49
CA ALA A 123 -30.29 -23.64 74.24
C ALA A 123 -30.03 -25.13 74.48
N ALA A 124 -28.87 -25.65 74.05
CA ALA A 124 -28.45 -27.03 74.27
C ALA A 124 -28.21 -27.37 75.76
N GLN A 125 -27.86 -26.38 76.58
CA GLN A 125 -27.78 -26.54 78.04
C GLN A 125 -29.16 -26.68 78.69
N ARG A 126 -30.19 -26.03 78.13
CA ARG A 126 -31.57 -26.06 78.64
C ARG A 126 -32.35 -27.26 78.12
N ASP A 127 -32.06 -27.73 76.90
CA ASP A 127 -32.70 -28.89 76.27
C ASP A 127 -31.66 -29.81 75.62
N ARG A 128 -31.54 -31.04 76.16
CA ARG A 128 -30.62 -32.06 75.65
C ARG A 128 -30.90 -32.47 74.20
N GLN A 129 -32.13 -32.30 73.71
CA GLN A 129 -32.47 -32.64 72.31
C GLN A 129 -31.79 -31.70 71.30
N LEU A 130 -31.36 -30.51 71.72
CA LEU A 130 -30.70 -29.51 70.86
C LEU A 130 -29.16 -29.66 70.83
N ALA A 131 -28.58 -30.52 71.67
CA ALA A 131 -27.14 -30.76 71.72
C ALA A 131 -26.51 -31.23 70.39
N PRO A 132 -27.14 -32.10 69.58
CA PRO A 132 -26.62 -32.48 68.27
C PRO A 132 -26.54 -31.30 67.29
N ILE A 133 -27.49 -30.36 67.37
CA ILE A 133 -27.55 -29.19 66.49
C ILE A 133 -26.43 -28.21 66.84
N ALA A 134 -26.23 -27.93 68.14
CA ALA A 134 -25.12 -27.10 68.61
C ALA A 134 -23.76 -27.71 68.28
N LYS A 135 -23.64 -29.05 68.33
CA LYS A 135 -22.44 -29.76 67.86
C LYS A 135 -22.23 -29.56 66.36
N HIS A 136 -23.25 -29.80 65.53
CA HIS A 136 -23.13 -29.65 64.07
C HIS A 136 -22.73 -28.23 63.66
N TYR A 137 -23.28 -27.20 64.31
CA TYR A 137 -22.90 -25.81 64.05
C TYR A 137 -21.43 -25.53 64.36
N ARG A 138 -20.90 -26.00 65.51
CA ARG A 138 -19.47 -25.87 65.86
C ARG A 138 -18.53 -26.62 64.91
N GLU A 139 -19.04 -27.64 64.24
CA GLU A 139 -18.26 -28.42 63.27
C GLU A 139 -18.32 -27.86 61.84
N SER A 140 -19.19 -26.86 61.60
CA SER A 140 -19.35 -26.23 60.30
C SER A 140 -18.16 -25.33 59.91
N THR A 141 -17.93 -25.23 58.60
CA THR A 141 -16.93 -24.31 58.00
C THR A 141 -17.21 -22.85 58.35
N LEU A 142 -18.49 -22.48 58.53
CA LEU A 142 -18.91 -21.15 58.94
C LEU A 142 -18.40 -20.77 60.34
N ALA A 143 -18.42 -21.72 61.28
CA ALA A 143 -18.02 -21.47 62.67
C ALA A 143 -16.50 -21.60 62.90
N ARG A 144 -15.82 -22.47 62.13
CA ARG A 144 -14.38 -22.72 62.31
C ARG A 144 -13.50 -21.86 61.40
N ASP A 145 -13.77 -21.85 60.10
CA ASP A 145 -12.80 -21.41 59.10
C ASP A 145 -13.02 -19.98 58.64
N TYR A 146 -14.24 -19.42 58.84
CA TYR A 146 -14.61 -18.10 58.36
C TYR A 146 -13.64 -17.00 58.79
N LYS A 147 -13.24 -16.98 60.07
CA LYS A 147 -12.36 -15.96 60.63
C LYS A 147 -10.97 -16.01 60.00
N ASP A 148 -10.42 -17.21 59.85
CA ASP A 148 -9.08 -17.43 59.28
C ASP A 148 -9.07 -17.17 57.77
N LEU A 149 -10.12 -17.54 57.05
CA LEU A 149 -10.29 -17.26 55.62
C LEU A 149 -10.32 -15.76 55.33
N ILE A 150 -11.14 -15.00 56.07
CA ILE A 150 -11.29 -13.55 55.86
C ILE A 150 -10.03 -12.81 56.33
N SER A 151 -9.44 -13.23 57.46
CA SER A 151 -8.20 -12.63 57.97
C SER A 151 -7.01 -12.93 57.06
N GLY A 152 -6.91 -14.14 56.50
CA GLY A 152 -5.89 -14.53 55.53
C GLY A 152 -6.01 -13.78 54.20
N LEU A 153 -7.23 -13.60 53.68
CA LEU A 153 -7.48 -12.77 52.50
C LEU A 153 -7.09 -11.30 52.76
N THR A 154 -7.50 -10.75 53.90
CA THR A 154 -7.19 -9.37 54.29
C THR A 154 -5.68 -9.16 54.43
N ALA A 155 -4.97 -10.11 55.04
CA ALA A 155 -3.51 -10.06 55.19
C ALA A 155 -2.79 -10.11 53.84
N ARG A 156 -3.25 -10.93 52.88
CA ARG A 156 -2.66 -10.98 51.53
C ARG A 156 -2.86 -9.68 50.76
N ILE A 157 -4.05 -9.09 50.83
CA ILE A 157 -4.35 -7.79 50.22
C ILE A 157 -3.50 -6.70 50.87
N GLN A 158 -3.41 -6.66 52.21
CA GLN A 158 -2.61 -5.67 52.93
C GLN A 158 -1.11 -5.81 52.70
N ALA A 159 -0.57 -7.03 52.67
CA ALA A 159 0.84 -7.28 52.33
C ALA A 159 1.19 -6.71 50.95
N SER A 160 0.27 -6.81 49.99
CA SER A 160 0.43 -6.26 48.64
C SER A 160 0.37 -4.71 48.58
N THR A 161 0.11 -4.05 49.72
CA THR A 161 0.02 -2.57 49.83
C THR A 161 1.05 -1.95 50.78
N ARG A 162 1.74 -2.75 51.60
CA ARG A 162 2.63 -2.30 52.69
C ARG A 162 4.04 -1.94 52.25
N ASP A 163 4.51 -2.48 51.13
CA ASP A 163 5.85 -2.16 50.64
C ASP A 163 5.79 -0.79 49.96
N GLY A 164 6.45 0.21 50.57
CA GLY A 164 6.60 1.55 50.01
C GLY A 164 7.41 1.61 48.71
N THR A 165 7.78 0.46 48.14
CA THR A 165 8.36 0.34 46.81
C THR A 165 7.28 0.51 45.76
N THR A 166 7.47 1.47 44.87
CA THR A 166 6.62 1.61 43.67
C THR A 166 6.78 0.37 42.79
N ALA A 167 5.79 0.09 41.95
CA ALA A 167 5.86 -0.99 40.96
C ALA A 167 7.15 -0.86 40.10
N ASP A 168 7.50 0.37 39.72
CA ASP A 168 8.75 0.66 39.02
C ASP A 168 10.00 0.36 39.85
N ALA A 169 10.00 0.61 41.18
CA ALA A 169 11.13 0.26 42.04
C ALA A 169 11.33 -1.26 42.15
N THR A 170 10.25 -2.03 42.11
CA THR A 170 10.31 -3.51 42.11
C THR A 170 10.99 -4.02 40.84
N LEU A 171 10.58 -3.49 39.67
CA LEU A 171 11.24 -3.85 38.43
C LEU A 171 12.69 -3.34 38.39
N ALA A 172 12.96 -2.12 38.87
CA ALA A 172 14.31 -1.57 38.95
C ALA A 172 15.26 -2.49 39.73
N ALA A 173 14.80 -3.09 40.84
CA ALA A 173 15.61 -4.03 41.61
C ALA A 173 16.01 -5.28 40.80
N SER A 174 15.10 -5.84 40.00
CA SER A 174 15.41 -6.96 39.10
C SER A 174 16.31 -6.56 37.93
N LEU A 175 16.25 -5.30 37.47
CA LEU A 175 17.13 -4.76 36.43
C LEU A 175 18.56 -4.52 36.93
N ALA A 176 18.70 -4.12 38.20
CA ALA A 176 19.97 -3.72 38.84
C ALA A 176 20.99 -4.86 39.02
N ALA A 177 20.65 -6.09 38.64
CA ALA A 177 21.53 -7.25 38.79
C ALA A 177 22.59 -7.37 37.67
N ASP A 178 22.99 -6.25 37.05
CA ASP A 178 24.09 -6.14 36.06
C ASP A 178 23.97 -6.98 34.78
N HIS A 179 22.76 -7.34 34.37
CA HIS A 179 22.57 -8.19 33.18
C HIS A 179 21.36 -7.80 32.32
N VAL A 180 20.73 -6.64 32.53
CA VAL A 180 19.55 -6.25 31.74
C VAL A 180 19.80 -5.01 30.88
N ILE A 181 19.61 -5.14 29.57
CA ILE A 181 19.67 -4.03 28.60
C ILE A 181 18.26 -3.61 28.24
N LEU A 182 18.02 -2.29 28.26
CA LEU A 182 16.74 -1.69 27.89
C LEU A 182 16.83 -0.92 26.57
N PRO A 183 15.69 -0.76 25.87
CA PRO A 183 15.65 -0.01 24.63
C PRO A 183 15.33 1.46 24.91
N MET A 184 15.92 2.33 24.10
CA MET A 184 15.38 3.67 23.84
C MET A 184 14.97 3.79 22.37
N ARG A 185 14.18 4.79 22.02
CA ARG A 185 13.77 5.03 20.64
C ARG A 185 14.10 6.44 20.21
N PHE A 186 14.68 6.59 19.03
CA PHE A 186 14.88 7.90 18.41
C PHE A 186 13.82 8.16 17.33
N GLU A 187 13.47 9.43 17.16
CA GLU A 187 12.90 9.91 15.92
C GLU A 187 14.02 10.41 15.03
N LEU A 188 14.28 9.70 13.93
CA LEU A 188 15.33 10.05 12.98
C LEU A 188 14.94 11.33 12.22
N GLY A 189 15.92 12.21 12.01
CA GLY A 189 15.72 13.47 11.32
C GLY A 189 16.77 14.51 11.70
N THR A 190 16.83 15.58 10.91
CA THR A 190 17.68 16.73 11.23
C THR A 190 17.06 17.53 12.37
N PRO A 191 17.82 17.86 13.44
CA PRO A 191 17.31 18.65 14.55
C PRO A 191 16.89 20.06 14.08
N GLN A 192 15.73 20.52 14.54
CA GLN A 192 15.18 21.85 14.21
C GLN A 192 15.35 22.84 15.38
N GLY A 193 16.55 22.87 15.97
CA GLY A 193 16.86 23.67 17.16
C GLY A 193 17.32 22.81 18.33
N ARG A 194 17.32 23.37 19.54
CA ARG A 194 17.59 22.61 20.76
C ARG A 194 16.43 21.67 21.06
N PRO A 195 16.69 20.44 21.53
CA PRO A 195 15.64 19.51 21.89
C PRO A 195 14.77 20.06 23.02
N GLU A 196 13.46 19.77 22.98
CA GLU A 196 12.51 20.21 24.00
C GLU A 196 12.75 19.54 25.36
N THR A 197 13.22 18.30 25.36
CA THR A 197 13.58 17.54 26.57
C THR A 197 15.07 17.17 26.49
N PRO A 198 15.91 17.61 27.43
CA PRO A 198 17.32 17.22 27.45
C PRO A 198 17.46 15.73 27.75
N MET A 199 18.57 15.14 27.34
CA MET A 199 18.85 13.74 27.65
C MET A 199 19.00 13.55 29.17
N PRO A 200 18.38 12.52 29.78
CA PRO A 200 18.57 12.24 31.21
C PRO A 200 20.04 11.94 31.56
N ASP A 201 20.47 12.32 32.76
CA ASP A 201 21.87 12.19 33.21
C ASP A 201 22.39 10.75 33.14
N TYR A 202 21.54 9.75 33.41
CA TYR A 202 21.95 8.35 33.39
C TYR A 202 22.38 7.87 31.99
N MET A 203 21.92 8.53 30.91
CA MET A 203 22.30 8.18 29.54
C MET A 203 23.74 8.58 29.21
N GLN A 204 24.40 9.41 30.03
CA GLN A 204 25.79 9.80 29.78
C GLN A 204 26.75 8.61 29.80
N ARG A 205 26.44 7.54 30.56
CA ARG A 205 27.25 6.31 30.61
C ARG A 205 27.19 5.48 29.33
N ASP A 206 26.08 5.61 28.59
CA ASP A 206 25.78 4.86 27.38
C ASP A 206 26.18 5.64 26.11
N ALA A 207 26.52 6.93 26.26
CA ALA A 207 27.02 7.76 25.18
C ALA A 207 28.47 7.38 24.82
N LEU A 208 28.76 7.28 23.52
CA LEU A 208 30.10 7.00 23.03
C LEU A 208 31.01 8.21 23.23
N ALA A 209 32.25 7.94 23.66
CA ALA A 209 33.23 8.99 23.89
C ALA A 209 33.55 9.74 22.59
N ALA A 210 33.44 11.08 22.63
CA ALA A 210 33.88 11.92 21.53
C ALA A 210 35.42 11.90 21.47
N ASP A 211 35.98 11.28 20.43
CA ASP A 211 37.44 11.23 20.28
C ASP A 211 38.02 12.63 20.08
N ALA A 212 38.72 13.16 21.09
CA ALA A 212 39.21 14.53 21.18
C ALA A 212 40.28 14.90 20.13
N ARG A 213 40.77 13.91 19.38
CA ARG A 213 41.80 14.06 18.34
C ARG A 213 41.26 14.28 16.93
N THR A 214 39.94 14.28 16.74
CA THR A 214 39.33 14.50 15.43
C THR A 214 38.71 15.89 15.37
N ASP A 215 39.34 16.79 14.61
CA ASP A 215 38.81 18.12 14.30
C ASP A 215 37.33 18.01 13.91
N THR A 216 36.48 18.80 14.55
CA THR A 216 35.02 18.85 14.37
C THR A 216 34.59 19.19 12.93
N HIS A 217 35.54 19.66 12.10
CA HIS A 217 35.34 19.92 10.67
C HIS A 217 35.64 18.73 9.74
N GLN A 218 36.22 17.63 10.24
CA GLN A 218 36.62 16.46 9.45
C GLN A 218 35.84 15.17 9.72
N ARG A 219 34.86 15.16 10.64
CA ARG A 219 33.94 14.03 10.81
C ARG A 219 32.93 13.97 9.66
N SER A 220 33.42 13.66 8.46
CA SER A 220 32.58 13.22 7.36
C SER A 220 32.94 11.76 7.10
N PRO A 221 31.98 10.83 7.25
CA PRO A 221 30.52 11.05 7.31
C PRO A 221 29.98 11.05 8.75
N LEU A 222 28.88 11.78 8.97
CA LEU A 222 28.25 11.91 10.29
C LEU A 222 27.30 10.73 10.54
N PRO A 223 27.17 10.24 11.78
CA PRO A 223 26.17 9.23 12.14
C PRO A 223 24.76 9.70 11.81
N THR A 224 23.82 8.76 11.73
CA THR A 224 22.40 9.07 11.50
C THR A 224 21.90 10.03 12.58
N MET A 225 21.32 11.17 12.19
CA MET A 225 20.83 12.17 13.13
C MET A 225 19.42 11.86 13.62
N ALA A 226 19.16 12.19 14.88
CA ALA A 226 17.84 12.17 15.49
C ALA A 226 17.40 13.58 15.91
N ARG A 227 16.09 13.82 15.81
CA ARG A 227 15.43 15.07 16.22
C ARG A 227 14.76 14.98 17.60
N ALA A 228 14.37 13.78 18.01
CA ALA A 228 13.75 13.51 19.31
C ALA A 228 14.19 12.15 19.85
N ALA A 229 14.16 12.00 21.17
CA ALA A 229 14.52 10.79 21.88
C ALA A 229 13.42 10.41 22.89
N GLN A 230 13.10 9.13 22.95
CA GLN A 230 12.19 8.53 23.93
C GLN A 230 13.01 7.53 24.75
N THR A 231 13.30 7.92 25.99
CA THR A 231 14.14 7.15 26.91
C THR A 231 13.28 6.45 27.98
N PRO A 232 13.79 5.38 28.60
CA PRO A 232 13.17 4.81 29.79
C PRO A 232 13.04 5.86 30.91
N ILE A 233 12.04 5.71 31.78
CA ILE A 233 11.95 6.50 33.02
C ILE A 233 13.23 6.36 33.83
N ALA A 234 13.64 7.44 34.51
CA ALA A 234 14.92 7.52 35.18
C ALA A 234 15.18 6.37 36.19
N THR A 235 14.14 5.90 36.88
CA THR A 235 14.22 4.80 37.85
C THR A 235 14.65 3.48 37.21
N LEU A 236 14.09 3.15 36.04
CA LEU A 236 14.39 1.92 35.31
C LEU A 236 15.64 2.08 34.44
N GLY A 237 15.79 3.24 33.79
CA GLY A 237 16.95 3.55 32.96
C GLY A 237 18.25 3.50 33.76
N SER A 238 18.30 4.12 34.95
CA SER A 238 19.50 4.10 35.80
C SER A 238 19.82 2.71 36.36
N ALA A 239 18.80 1.87 36.58
CA ALA A 239 18.96 0.53 37.13
C ALA A 239 19.38 -0.51 36.07
N ALA A 240 19.06 -0.30 34.80
CA ALA A 240 19.51 -1.18 33.72
C ALA A 240 21.04 -1.17 33.60
N LEU A 241 21.61 -2.27 33.09
CA LEU A 241 23.04 -2.39 32.78
C LEU A 241 23.47 -1.37 31.73
N ALA A 242 22.69 -1.29 30.64
CA ALA A 242 22.90 -0.36 29.54
C ALA A 242 21.58 -0.01 28.86
N VAL A 243 21.57 1.11 28.15
CA VAL A 243 20.46 1.53 27.29
C VAL A 243 20.98 1.72 25.87
N GLY A 244 20.39 0.99 24.93
CA GLY A 244 20.73 1.08 23.51
C GLY A 244 19.52 1.45 22.68
N HIS A 245 19.73 2.13 21.56
CA HIS A 245 18.61 2.52 20.73
C HIS A 245 18.07 1.34 19.89
N LEU A 246 16.75 1.17 19.87
CA LEU A 246 16.04 0.20 19.05
C LEU A 246 15.13 0.97 18.10
N THR A 247 15.70 1.42 16.99
CA THR A 247 15.02 2.28 16.01
C THR A 247 15.16 1.69 14.61
N PRO A 248 14.38 0.63 14.28
CA PRO A 248 14.40 0.05 12.94
C PRO A 248 14.01 1.09 11.89
N ARG A 249 14.78 1.13 10.79
CA ARG A 249 14.56 2.08 9.70
C ARG A 249 14.19 1.31 8.43
N PRO A 250 12.90 1.17 8.11
CA PRO A 250 12.51 0.56 6.85
C PRO A 250 12.96 1.42 5.67
N ASP A 251 13.37 0.77 4.59
CA ASP A 251 13.56 1.38 3.29
C ASP A 251 12.22 1.90 2.73
N ARG A 252 12.26 2.58 1.59
CA ARG A 252 11.05 3.13 0.95
C ARG A 252 10.01 2.07 0.57
N ASP A 253 10.42 0.82 0.40
CA ASP A 253 9.53 -0.32 0.15
C ASP A 253 9.02 -0.99 1.43
N GLY A 254 9.35 -0.45 2.61
CA GLY A 254 8.93 -0.95 3.90
C GLY A 254 9.83 -2.06 4.47
N VAL A 255 10.85 -2.51 3.73
CA VAL A 255 11.75 -3.59 4.16
C VAL A 255 12.90 -3.02 4.97
N VAL A 256 13.20 -3.60 6.12
CA VAL A 256 14.37 -3.28 6.94
C VAL A 256 15.54 -4.13 6.44
N ARG A 257 16.54 -3.47 5.83
CA ARG A 257 17.76 -4.10 5.31
C ARG A 257 19.02 -3.70 6.04
N ASP A 258 19.00 -2.56 6.72
CA ASP A 258 20.12 -2.01 7.46
C ASP A 258 19.71 -1.59 8.87
N GLU A 259 20.74 -1.51 9.72
CA GLU A 259 20.67 -1.02 11.08
C GLU A 259 21.67 0.12 11.24
N ALA A 260 21.23 1.26 11.78
CA ALA A 260 22.17 2.29 12.25
C ALA A 260 22.79 1.80 13.56
N LEU A 261 24.10 1.59 13.58
CA LEU A 261 24.78 1.15 14.81
C LEU A 261 25.03 2.30 15.79
N VAL A 262 25.02 3.54 15.28
CA VAL A 262 25.17 4.76 16.06
C VAL A 262 24.19 5.81 15.56
N VAL A 263 23.47 6.43 16.49
CA VAL A 263 22.60 7.58 16.25
C VAL A 263 23.11 8.78 17.02
N ARG A 264 23.22 9.92 16.33
CA ARG A 264 23.61 11.20 16.94
C ARG A 264 22.38 11.97 17.40
N TYR A 265 22.38 12.37 18.67
CA TYR A 265 21.37 13.22 19.27
C TYR A 265 22.01 14.23 20.22
N ASP A 266 21.65 15.51 20.06
CA ASP A 266 22.13 16.62 20.89
C ASP A 266 23.67 16.66 21.05
N GLY A 267 24.41 16.37 19.97
CA GLY A 267 25.88 16.39 19.95
C GLY A 267 26.57 15.16 20.53
N ALA A 268 25.82 14.22 21.12
CA ALA A 268 26.31 12.94 21.61
C ALA A 268 25.95 11.79 20.66
N ASP A 269 26.77 10.74 20.67
CA ASP A 269 26.61 9.54 19.84
C ASP A 269 26.13 8.38 20.72
N TYR A 270 25.01 7.76 20.36
CA TYR A 270 24.41 6.67 21.13
C TYR A 270 24.42 5.38 20.32
N PRO A 271 24.86 4.25 20.89
CA PRO A 271 24.94 2.97 20.20
C PRO A 271 23.58 2.30 20.08
N SER A 272 23.44 1.42 19.08
CA SER A 272 22.25 0.60 18.95
C SER A 272 22.16 -0.44 20.06
N MET A 273 20.93 -0.92 20.31
CA MET A 273 20.69 -1.99 21.26
C MET A 273 21.43 -3.28 20.85
N ALA A 274 21.50 -3.60 19.55
CA ALA A 274 22.24 -4.76 19.07
C ALA A 274 23.74 -4.63 19.37
N LEU A 275 24.32 -3.44 19.16
CA LEU A 275 25.72 -3.16 19.44
C LEU A 275 26.03 -3.25 20.93
N GLN A 276 25.17 -2.71 21.80
CA GLN A 276 25.29 -2.84 23.26
C GLN A 276 25.24 -4.30 23.71
N ILE A 277 24.29 -5.09 23.17
CA ILE A 277 24.18 -6.51 23.47
C ILE A 277 25.45 -7.26 23.04
N ALA A 278 25.95 -6.99 21.82
CA ALA A 278 27.17 -7.62 21.32
C ALA A 278 28.40 -7.27 22.18
N ALA A 279 28.53 -6.00 22.60
CA ALA A 279 29.61 -5.54 23.46
C ALA A 279 29.61 -6.26 24.82
N HIS A 280 28.47 -6.25 25.52
CA HIS A 280 28.35 -6.89 26.83
C HIS A 280 28.46 -8.41 26.75
N ALA A 281 27.97 -9.04 25.67
CA ALA A 281 28.16 -10.47 25.44
C ALA A 281 29.62 -10.88 25.24
N LEU A 282 30.48 -9.96 24.79
CA LEU A 282 31.93 -10.15 24.69
C LEU A 282 32.68 -9.74 25.96
N GLY A 283 31.98 -9.36 27.02
CA GLY A 283 32.57 -8.89 28.28
C GLY A 283 33.23 -7.51 28.17
N LEU A 284 32.83 -6.71 27.18
CA LEU A 284 33.34 -5.37 26.95
C LEU A 284 32.44 -4.32 27.61
N ALA A 285 33.04 -3.27 28.16
CA ALA A 285 32.33 -2.09 28.65
C ALA A 285 32.00 -1.11 27.51
N ALA A 286 31.09 -0.17 27.76
CA ALA A 286 30.63 0.79 26.75
C ALA A 286 31.76 1.67 26.16
N ASP A 287 32.82 1.93 26.93
CA ASP A 287 34.01 2.70 26.51
C ASP A 287 34.93 1.95 25.52
N ALA A 288 34.75 0.63 25.40
CA ALA A 288 35.43 -0.20 24.42
C ALA A 288 34.80 -0.10 23.02
N ILE A 289 33.61 0.51 22.90
CA ILE A 289 32.96 0.82 21.63
C ILE A 289 33.51 2.15 21.12
N ARG A 290 34.28 2.12 20.03
CA ARG A 290 34.91 3.31 19.44
C ARG A 290 34.56 3.46 17.98
N ILE A 291 34.27 4.67 17.56
CA ILE A 291 34.06 5.00 16.15
C ILE A 291 35.44 5.09 15.49
N ASP A 292 35.67 4.30 14.43
CA ASP A 292 36.87 4.37 13.59
C ASP A 292 36.53 5.10 12.28
N PRO A 293 36.86 6.40 12.15
CA PRO A 293 36.42 7.22 11.03
C PRO A 293 36.78 6.61 9.67
N GLY A 294 35.77 6.39 8.83
CA GLY A 294 35.93 5.86 7.47
C GLY A 294 36.12 4.34 7.37
N HIS A 295 36.29 3.63 8.49
CA HIS A 295 36.47 2.18 8.53
C HIS A 295 35.30 1.45 9.18
N GLY A 296 34.75 2.00 10.27
CA GLY A 296 33.53 1.49 10.91
C GLY A 296 33.51 1.68 12.41
N ILE A 297 33.07 0.66 13.13
CA ILE A 297 33.01 0.67 14.60
C ILE A 297 33.95 -0.39 15.14
N ARG A 298 34.84 0.02 16.03
CA ARG A 298 35.73 -0.89 16.73
C ARG A 298 35.11 -1.31 18.05
N LEU A 299 34.96 -2.60 18.23
CA LEU A 299 34.48 -3.25 19.44
C LEU A 299 35.65 -4.01 20.08
N GLY A 300 36.36 -3.35 21.01
CA GLY A 300 37.64 -3.84 21.53
C GLY A 300 38.71 -3.90 20.42
N GLU A 301 39.15 -5.10 20.07
CA GLU A 301 40.09 -5.34 18.94
C GLU A 301 39.38 -5.66 17.61
N HIS A 302 38.07 -5.88 17.63
CA HIS A 302 37.32 -6.29 16.44
C HIS A 302 36.78 -5.07 15.70
N LEU A 303 37.04 -4.97 14.39
CA LEU A 303 36.48 -3.91 13.55
C LEU A 303 35.21 -4.42 12.87
N ILE A 304 34.09 -3.80 13.19
CA ILE A 304 32.80 -3.99 12.52
C ILE A 304 32.76 -3.01 11.33
N PRO A 305 32.83 -3.50 10.08
CA PRO A 305 32.78 -2.64 8.92
C PRO A 305 31.38 -2.02 8.78
N THR A 306 31.33 -0.71 8.56
CA THR A 306 30.08 0.01 8.38
C THR A 306 30.08 0.84 7.11
N THR A 307 28.90 1.31 6.71
CA THR A 307 28.81 2.42 5.78
C THR A 307 29.42 3.68 6.38
N ALA A 308 29.61 4.65 5.50
CA ALA A 308 29.93 6.02 5.79
C ALA A 308 29.26 6.58 7.07
N ASP A 309 27.95 6.43 7.17
CA ASP A 309 27.08 6.94 8.24
C ASP A 309 26.85 5.94 9.38
N LEU A 310 27.80 5.03 9.59
CA LEU A 310 27.83 4.03 10.66
C LEU A 310 26.63 3.07 10.67
N ARG A 311 26.15 2.68 9.49
CA ARG A 311 25.14 1.63 9.34
C ARG A 311 25.78 0.31 8.95
N THR A 312 25.14 -0.80 9.33
CA THR A 312 25.50 -2.13 8.89
C THR A 312 24.34 -2.79 8.15
N TYR A 313 24.64 -3.73 7.27
CA TYR A 313 23.64 -4.57 6.59
C TYR A 313 23.65 -5.95 7.25
N PRO A 314 22.81 -6.19 8.27
CA PRO A 314 22.84 -7.44 9.00
C PRO A 314 22.47 -8.63 8.13
N GLN A 315 23.10 -9.77 8.39
CA GLN A 315 22.69 -11.05 7.83
C GLN A 315 21.35 -11.47 8.46
N PHE A 316 20.38 -11.74 7.61
CA PHE A 316 19.12 -12.36 8.03
C PHE A 316 19.18 -13.88 7.80
N TYR A 317 18.77 -14.65 8.80
CA TYR A 317 18.88 -16.11 8.83
C TYR A 317 17.51 -16.72 8.50
N ALA A 318 17.37 -17.31 7.31
CA ALA A 318 16.08 -17.89 6.90
C ALA A 318 15.76 -19.20 7.62
N VAL A 319 14.46 -19.52 7.74
CA VAL A 319 13.97 -20.83 8.18
C VAL A 319 14.48 -21.91 7.22
N ARG A 320 15.03 -23.01 7.75
CA ARG A 320 15.49 -24.16 6.96
C ARG A 320 14.88 -25.45 7.47
N ASP A 321 14.43 -26.29 6.55
CA ASP A 321 13.85 -27.61 6.85
C ASP A 321 12.74 -27.54 7.93
N GLY A 322 11.96 -26.46 7.92
CA GLY A 322 10.91 -26.20 8.91
C GLY A 322 11.40 -25.79 10.30
N LYS A 323 12.71 -25.65 10.52
CA LYS A 323 13.30 -25.21 11.80
C LYS A 323 13.55 -23.71 11.81
N ALA A 324 13.06 -23.05 12.85
CA ALA A 324 13.35 -21.64 13.11
C ALA A 324 14.86 -21.43 13.32
N PRO A 325 15.40 -20.26 12.91
CA PRO A 325 16.83 -19.96 13.05
C PRO A 325 17.26 -19.86 14.52
N PHE A 326 16.39 -19.40 15.40
CA PHE A 326 16.67 -19.21 16.83
C PHE A 326 15.84 -20.17 17.68
N VAL A 327 16.32 -20.44 18.90
CA VAL A 327 15.52 -21.11 19.93
C VAL A 327 14.52 -20.09 20.47
N ILE A 328 13.23 -20.39 20.32
CA ILE A 328 12.12 -19.50 20.71
C ILE A 328 11.31 -20.19 21.81
N ASP A 329 11.18 -19.54 22.96
CA ASP A 329 10.40 -20.00 24.11
C ASP A 329 9.29 -19.02 24.46
N SER A 330 8.18 -19.52 25.01
CA SER A 330 7.09 -18.66 25.49
C SER A 330 7.43 -18.06 26.86
N ALA A 331 7.19 -16.76 27.04
CA ALA A 331 7.25 -16.11 28.35
C ALA A 331 6.29 -16.76 29.36
N ALA A 332 5.18 -17.36 28.88
CA ALA A 332 4.24 -18.08 29.73
C ALA A 332 4.87 -19.34 30.35
N ASP A 333 5.72 -20.04 29.61
CA ASP A 333 6.39 -21.25 30.07
C ASP A 333 7.47 -20.93 31.10
N VAL A 334 8.23 -19.85 30.88
CA VAL A 334 9.21 -19.35 31.86
C VAL A 334 8.51 -18.93 33.16
N LEU A 335 7.41 -18.18 33.08
CA LEU A 335 6.59 -17.80 34.23
C LEU A 335 5.82 -18.96 34.87
N ALA A 336 5.65 -20.08 34.17
CA ALA A 336 5.14 -21.31 34.75
C ALA A 336 6.24 -22.17 35.41
N GLY A 337 7.51 -21.84 35.17
CA GLY A 337 8.66 -22.63 35.64
C GLY A 337 8.85 -23.92 34.84
N LYS A 338 8.37 -23.97 33.59
CA LYS A 338 8.64 -25.09 32.69
C LYS A 338 10.06 -24.94 32.12
N GLY A 339 10.88 -25.99 32.26
CA GLY A 339 12.26 -26.02 31.76
C GLY A 339 13.25 -26.50 32.81
N ALA A 340 14.45 -26.88 32.38
CA ALA A 340 15.55 -27.18 33.30
C ALA A 340 16.07 -25.89 33.95
N SER A 341 16.63 -26.01 35.16
CA SER A 341 17.17 -24.87 35.93
C SER A 341 18.39 -24.20 35.29
N ASP A 342 18.93 -24.75 34.21
CA ASP A 342 20.10 -24.26 33.47
C ASP A 342 19.82 -24.04 31.98
N ARG A 343 18.53 -23.93 31.59
CA ARG A 343 18.11 -23.80 30.18
C ARG A 343 18.80 -22.66 29.44
N TYR A 344 19.06 -21.54 30.11
CA TYR A 344 19.64 -20.33 29.52
C TYR A 344 21.10 -20.11 29.91
N ARG A 345 21.76 -21.12 30.49
CA ARG A 345 23.16 -21.06 30.92
C ARG A 345 24.08 -20.55 29.79
N ASP A 346 24.81 -19.47 30.08
CA ASP A 346 25.76 -18.83 29.15
C ASP A 346 25.10 -18.32 27.85
N ARG A 347 23.78 -18.07 27.87
CA ARG A 347 23.02 -17.58 26.70
C ARG A 347 22.58 -16.12 26.87
N ILE A 348 22.52 -15.43 25.73
CA ILE A 348 21.89 -14.11 25.59
C ILE A 348 20.40 -14.36 25.38
N VAL A 349 19.56 -13.83 26.26
CA VAL A 349 18.10 -13.95 26.19
C VAL A 349 17.49 -12.64 25.70
N LEU A 350 16.81 -12.69 24.56
CA LEU A 350 16.09 -11.55 24.01
C LEU A 350 14.60 -11.69 24.36
N LEU A 351 14.07 -10.75 25.13
CA LEU A 351 12.69 -10.74 25.62
C LEU A 351 11.86 -9.70 24.87
N GLY A 352 10.74 -10.11 24.26
CA GLY A 352 9.87 -9.14 23.59
C GLY A 352 8.57 -9.69 23.02
N MET A 353 7.75 -8.80 22.46
CA MET A 353 6.44 -9.13 21.89
C MET A 353 6.57 -9.90 20.56
N ALA A 354 5.80 -10.98 20.41
CA ALA A 354 5.71 -11.73 19.14
C ALA A 354 4.29 -12.23 18.78
N ALA A 355 3.29 -11.93 19.59
CA ALA A 355 1.88 -12.22 19.33
C ALA A 355 1.41 -11.72 17.94
N ALA A 356 0.45 -12.42 17.32
CA ALA A 356 0.07 -12.20 15.91
C ALA A 356 -0.44 -10.77 15.64
N ASP A 357 -1.30 -10.29 16.53
CA ASP A 357 -2.08 -9.06 16.32
C ASP A 357 -1.57 -7.86 17.15
N THR A 358 -0.44 -8.01 17.85
CA THR A 358 0.10 -6.96 18.73
C THR A 358 1.62 -6.81 18.61
N GLY A 359 2.10 -5.57 18.75
CA GLY A 359 3.52 -5.21 18.64
C GLY A 359 3.97 -4.84 17.23
N SER A 360 5.15 -4.21 17.13
CA SER A 360 5.73 -3.80 15.85
C SER A 360 6.28 -5.01 15.09
N ARG A 361 5.95 -5.09 13.80
CA ARG A 361 6.46 -6.10 12.86
C ARG A 361 7.05 -5.42 11.65
N TYR A 362 8.19 -5.92 11.19
CA TYR A 362 8.94 -5.34 10.08
C TYR A 362 9.11 -6.36 8.97
N ALA A 363 8.95 -5.92 7.72
CA ALA A 363 9.35 -6.75 6.59
C ALA A 363 10.89 -6.79 6.55
N THR A 364 11.45 -7.97 6.35
CA THR A 364 12.89 -8.19 6.18
C THR A 364 13.12 -9.00 4.90
N PRO A 365 14.37 -9.09 4.41
CA PRO A 365 14.66 -9.91 3.25
C PRO A 365 14.20 -11.36 3.37
N VAL A 366 14.14 -11.95 4.58
CA VAL A 366 13.78 -13.37 4.80
C VAL A 366 12.33 -13.59 5.26
N ALA A 367 11.64 -12.54 5.75
CA ALA A 367 10.29 -12.67 6.28
C ALA A 367 9.45 -11.42 6.00
N ALA A 368 8.19 -11.60 5.58
CA ALA A 368 7.30 -10.47 5.27
C ALA A 368 6.85 -9.68 6.50
N ALA A 369 6.84 -10.30 7.69
CA ALA A 369 6.44 -9.68 8.94
C ALA A 369 7.18 -10.35 10.10
N LEU A 370 8.26 -9.73 10.56
CA LEU A 370 9.10 -10.20 11.64
C LEU A 370 8.92 -9.32 12.89
N PRO A 371 8.55 -9.89 14.06
CA PRO A 371 8.50 -9.15 15.32
C PRO A 371 9.84 -8.50 15.69
N THR A 372 9.81 -7.34 16.35
CA THR A 372 11.03 -6.58 16.73
C THR A 372 12.06 -7.42 17.49
N VAL A 373 11.63 -8.31 18.39
CA VAL A 373 12.55 -9.16 19.16
C VAL A 373 13.32 -10.15 18.29
N LEU A 374 12.68 -10.65 17.23
CA LEU A 374 13.34 -11.53 16.27
C LEU A 374 14.23 -10.74 15.31
N LEU A 375 13.82 -9.53 14.92
CA LEU A 375 14.69 -8.61 14.18
C LEU A 375 16.00 -8.36 14.94
N LEU A 376 15.90 -8.02 16.23
CA LEU A 376 17.06 -7.83 17.11
C LEU A 376 17.92 -9.11 17.21
N ALA A 377 17.31 -10.29 17.19
CA ALA A 377 18.04 -11.57 17.19
C ALA A 377 18.92 -11.73 15.94
N HIS A 378 18.41 -11.35 14.75
CA HIS A 378 19.20 -11.35 13.52
C HIS A 378 20.35 -10.36 13.58
N GLU A 379 20.08 -9.13 14.03
CA GLU A 379 21.07 -8.05 14.16
C GLU A 379 22.21 -8.44 15.09
N VAL A 380 21.89 -8.85 16.34
CA VAL A 380 22.89 -9.31 17.32
C VAL A 380 23.67 -10.51 16.81
N SER A 381 22.99 -11.49 16.20
CA SER A 381 23.66 -12.66 15.64
C SER A 381 24.61 -12.27 14.50
N SER A 382 24.23 -11.34 13.64
CA SER A 382 25.07 -10.87 12.55
C SER A 382 26.32 -10.16 13.06
N LEU A 383 26.21 -9.39 14.15
CA LEU A 383 27.34 -8.70 14.77
C LEU A 383 28.30 -9.68 15.45
N LEU A 384 27.77 -10.67 16.18
CA LEU A 384 28.60 -11.67 16.89
C LEU A 384 29.31 -12.66 15.95
N GLN A 385 28.76 -12.92 14.77
CA GLN A 385 29.33 -13.84 13.77
C GLN A 385 30.19 -13.13 12.70
N ASP A 386 30.23 -11.79 12.68
CA ASP A 386 30.83 -11.00 11.61
C ASP A 386 30.31 -11.36 10.20
N ASP A 387 29.03 -11.71 10.10
CA ASP A 387 28.40 -12.17 8.86
C ASP A 387 27.76 -11.02 8.05
N SER A 388 27.90 -9.78 8.53
CA SER A 388 27.31 -8.59 7.93
C SER A 388 27.74 -8.37 6.47
N LEU A 389 26.84 -7.79 5.68
CA LEU A 389 27.13 -7.41 4.30
C LEU A 389 27.81 -6.05 4.29
N GLN A 390 28.83 -5.96 3.46
CA GLN A 390 29.71 -4.81 3.43
C GLN A 390 29.48 -3.99 2.17
N ARG A 391 29.34 -2.67 2.35
CA ARG A 391 29.40 -1.69 1.27
C ARG A 391 30.60 -0.79 1.50
N PRO A 392 31.79 -1.17 1.01
CA PRO A 392 33.03 -0.44 1.29
C PRO A 392 33.03 0.95 0.64
N ALA A 393 33.77 1.90 1.20
CA ALA A 393 33.83 3.27 0.69
C ALA A 393 34.31 3.37 -0.77
N TRP A 394 35.16 2.44 -1.23
CA TRP A 394 35.62 2.38 -2.61
C TRP A 394 34.53 1.91 -3.60
N ALA A 395 33.43 1.32 -3.12
CA ALA A 395 32.32 0.85 -3.96
C ALA A 395 31.78 1.97 -4.85
N LEU A 396 31.61 3.17 -4.27
CA LEU A 396 31.14 4.35 -5.00
C LEU A 396 32.05 4.68 -6.20
N TRP A 397 33.37 4.64 -6.01
CA TRP A 397 34.33 4.93 -7.07
C TRP A 397 34.36 3.84 -8.13
N ALA A 398 34.23 2.57 -7.73
CA ALA A 398 34.10 1.45 -8.66
C ALA A 398 32.82 1.57 -9.53
N GLU A 399 31.67 1.87 -8.91
CA GLU A 399 30.39 2.10 -9.58
C GLU A 399 30.49 3.26 -10.59
N LEU A 400 31.05 4.41 -10.18
CA LEU A 400 31.28 5.56 -11.06
C LEU A 400 32.21 5.23 -12.23
N GLY A 401 33.25 4.43 -12.01
CA GLY A 401 34.14 3.93 -13.05
C GLY A 401 33.40 3.08 -14.09
N ILE A 402 32.51 2.20 -13.63
CA ILE A 402 31.64 1.38 -14.51
C ILE A 402 30.73 2.29 -15.34
N TYR A 403 30.08 3.30 -14.74
CA TYR A 403 29.26 4.26 -15.50
C TYR A 403 30.05 4.98 -16.60
N ALA A 404 31.28 5.40 -16.30
CA ALA A 404 32.14 6.05 -17.29
C ALA A 404 32.48 5.11 -18.47
N LEU A 405 32.80 3.86 -18.17
CA LEU A 405 33.06 2.83 -19.20
C LEU A 405 31.82 2.55 -20.05
N LEU A 406 30.65 2.42 -19.43
CA LEU A 406 29.39 2.21 -20.14
C LEU A 406 29.03 3.41 -21.02
N LEU A 407 29.23 4.63 -20.53
CA LEU A 407 29.01 5.85 -21.31
C LEU A 407 29.95 5.90 -22.52
N ALA A 408 31.23 5.56 -22.35
CA ALA A 408 32.19 5.46 -23.45
C ALA A 408 31.74 4.41 -24.48
N TYR A 409 31.29 3.22 -24.04
CA TYR A 409 30.74 2.19 -24.91
C TYR A 409 29.51 2.68 -25.70
N ILE A 410 28.52 3.28 -25.01
CA ILE A 410 27.28 3.78 -25.63
C ILE A 410 27.55 4.89 -26.65
N THR A 411 28.52 5.77 -26.38
CA THR A 411 28.80 6.93 -27.25
C THR A 411 29.76 6.61 -28.40
N THR A 412 30.67 5.64 -28.24
CA THR A 412 31.69 5.34 -29.25
C THR A 412 31.40 4.09 -30.06
N VAL A 413 30.91 3.01 -29.43
CA VAL A 413 30.74 1.70 -30.09
C VAL A 413 29.36 1.58 -30.72
N VAL A 414 28.30 1.91 -29.98
CA VAL A 414 26.91 1.74 -30.44
C VAL A 414 26.61 2.51 -31.74
N PRO A 415 27.07 3.78 -31.93
CA PRO A 415 26.77 4.51 -33.16
C PRO A 415 27.59 4.06 -34.38
N ARG A 416 28.75 3.42 -34.16
CA ARG A 416 29.72 3.11 -35.23
C ARG A 416 29.59 1.68 -35.79
N ARG A 417 28.92 0.77 -35.08
CA ARG A 417 28.86 -0.67 -35.43
C ARG A 417 27.46 -1.10 -35.92
N HIS A 418 27.36 -2.34 -36.41
CA HIS A 418 26.09 -2.93 -36.87
C HIS A 418 25.12 -3.15 -35.70
N THR A 419 23.83 -2.86 -35.88
CA THR A 419 22.82 -2.87 -34.80
C THR A 419 22.71 -4.23 -34.11
N ALA A 420 22.74 -5.34 -34.87
CA ALA A 420 22.66 -6.68 -34.28
C ALA A 420 23.86 -6.99 -33.37
N LEU A 421 25.07 -6.58 -33.79
CA LEU A 421 26.28 -6.81 -33.02
C LEU A 421 26.26 -5.99 -31.72
N THR A 422 25.85 -4.72 -31.79
CA THR A 422 25.80 -3.85 -30.61
C THR A 422 24.72 -4.29 -29.63
N LEU A 423 23.61 -4.89 -30.09
CA LEU A 423 22.60 -5.45 -29.20
C LEU A 423 23.15 -6.67 -28.43
N ILE A 424 23.81 -7.60 -29.12
CA ILE A 424 24.42 -8.78 -28.51
C ILE A 424 25.49 -8.37 -27.48
N THR A 425 26.39 -7.46 -27.85
CA THR A 425 27.42 -6.95 -26.93
C THR A 425 26.80 -6.27 -25.72
N THR A 426 25.74 -5.49 -25.91
CA THR A 426 24.99 -4.85 -24.81
C THR A 426 24.40 -5.90 -23.86
N LEU A 427 23.81 -6.97 -24.39
CA LEU A 427 23.25 -8.05 -23.59
C LEU A 427 24.32 -8.80 -22.79
N ILE A 428 25.48 -9.07 -23.39
CA ILE A 428 26.62 -9.72 -22.71
C ILE A 428 27.13 -8.85 -21.56
N ILE A 429 27.34 -7.55 -21.80
CA ILE A 429 27.79 -6.62 -20.76
C ILE A 429 26.76 -6.55 -19.63
N GLY A 430 25.47 -6.41 -19.95
CA GLY A 430 24.41 -6.37 -18.95
C GLY A 430 24.35 -7.65 -18.09
N THR A 431 24.45 -8.81 -18.72
CA THR A 431 24.45 -10.11 -18.01
C THR A 431 25.69 -10.27 -17.13
N ALA A 432 26.86 -9.84 -17.61
CA ALA A 432 28.10 -9.88 -16.84
C ALA A 432 28.04 -8.97 -15.60
N LEU A 433 27.43 -7.78 -15.71
CA LEU A 433 27.23 -6.88 -14.57
C LEU A 433 26.30 -7.50 -13.50
N ILE A 434 25.17 -8.07 -13.90
CA ILE A 434 24.25 -8.76 -12.97
C ILE A 434 24.95 -9.95 -12.31
N GLY A 435 25.69 -10.74 -13.09
CA GLY A 435 26.44 -11.88 -12.56
C GLY A 435 27.54 -11.46 -11.58
N ALA A 436 28.25 -10.36 -11.85
CA ALA A 436 29.29 -9.82 -10.98
C ALA A 436 28.71 -9.33 -9.64
N GLU A 437 27.61 -8.57 -9.68
CA GLU A 437 26.91 -8.13 -8.46
C GLU A 437 26.45 -9.34 -7.62
N TYR A 438 25.80 -10.32 -8.26
CA TYR A 438 25.36 -11.53 -7.58
C TYR A 438 26.52 -12.30 -6.94
N ALA A 439 27.63 -12.49 -7.67
CA ALA A 439 28.79 -13.23 -7.18
C ALA A 439 29.47 -12.54 -5.99
N LEU A 440 29.60 -11.21 -6.04
CA LEU A 440 30.18 -10.41 -4.94
C LEU A 440 29.27 -10.40 -3.71
N LEU A 441 27.96 -10.31 -3.92
CA LEU A 441 26.99 -10.28 -2.85
C LEU A 441 26.89 -11.65 -2.14
N VAL A 442 26.80 -12.75 -2.88
CA VAL A 442 26.64 -14.09 -2.30
C VAL A 442 27.96 -14.62 -1.71
N GLY A 443 29.08 -14.42 -2.41
CA GLY A 443 30.39 -14.92 -2.00
C GLY A 443 30.96 -14.12 -0.82
N PRO A 444 31.73 -13.06 -1.08
CA PRO A 444 32.37 -12.26 -0.03
C PRO A 444 31.39 -11.41 0.79
N GLY A 445 30.12 -11.28 0.41
CA GLY A 445 29.17 -10.39 1.11
C GLY A 445 29.37 -8.92 0.75
N LEU A 446 29.96 -8.63 -0.42
CA LEU A 446 30.20 -7.27 -0.89
C LEU A 446 29.05 -6.82 -1.77
N TRP A 447 28.42 -5.71 -1.40
CA TRP A 447 27.32 -5.15 -2.18
C TRP A 447 27.80 -3.97 -3.06
N LEU A 448 27.93 -4.23 -4.36
CA LEU A 448 28.13 -3.21 -5.40
C LEU A 448 26.84 -3.04 -6.18
N GLN A 449 26.34 -1.80 -6.29
CA GLN A 449 25.05 -1.51 -6.93
C GLN A 449 25.20 -1.42 -8.45
N LEU A 450 25.07 -2.54 -9.16
CA LEU A 450 25.28 -2.61 -10.61
C LEU A 450 23.98 -2.70 -11.41
N GLY A 451 22.84 -2.99 -10.78
CA GLY A 451 21.52 -2.97 -11.42
C GLY A 451 21.19 -1.64 -12.10
N ALA A 452 21.54 -0.54 -11.46
CA ALA A 452 21.43 0.82 -11.97
C ALA A 452 22.27 1.04 -13.24
N ALA A 453 23.48 0.47 -13.28
CA ALA A 453 24.38 0.52 -14.42
C ALA A 453 23.83 -0.27 -15.61
N VAL A 454 23.18 -1.42 -15.36
CA VAL A 454 22.47 -2.20 -16.39
C VAL A 454 21.31 -1.39 -16.99
N LEU A 455 20.52 -0.71 -16.18
CA LEU A 455 19.44 0.15 -16.68
C LEU A 455 19.99 1.31 -17.51
N PHE A 456 21.06 1.95 -17.06
CA PHE A 456 21.75 3.00 -17.81
C PHE A 456 22.24 2.50 -19.17
N LEU A 457 22.80 1.29 -19.22
CA LEU A 457 23.23 0.63 -20.45
C LEU A 457 22.07 0.40 -21.42
N ILE A 458 20.94 -0.16 -20.95
CA ILE A 458 19.76 -0.45 -21.78
C ILE A 458 19.15 0.86 -22.33
N CYS A 459 18.92 1.84 -21.46
CA CYS A 459 18.35 3.13 -21.84
C CYS A 459 19.25 3.89 -22.82
N GLY A 460 20.57 3.88 -22.58
CA GLY A 460 21.54 4.52 -23.47
C GLY A 460 21.59 3.85 -24.84
N HIS A 461 21.51 2.52 -24.91
CA HIS A 461 21.42 1.79 -26.17
C HIS A 461 20.15 2.14 -26.95
N LEU A 462 18.99 2.14 -26.28
CA LEU A 462 17.70 2.50 -26.90
C LEU A 462 17.71 3.92 -27.46
N LEU A 463 18.23 4.89 -26.69
CA LEU A 463 18.33 6.28 -27.12
C LEU A 463 19.19 6.42 -28.39
N MET A 464 20.31 5.69 -28.47
CA MET A 464 21.17 5.69 -29.65
C MET A 464 20.51 4.99 -30.85
N ALA A 465 19.73 3.93 -30.63
CA ALA A 465 18.96 3.27 -31.68
C ALA A 465 17.91 4.21 -32.29
N VAL A 466 17.16 4.95 -31.47
CA VAL A 466 16.19 5.96 -31.92
C VAL A 466 16.89 7.07 -32.70
N ARG A 467 17.99 7.62 -32.18
CA ARG A 467 18.78 8.65 -32.86
C ARG A 467 19.31 8.19 -34.22
N ARG A 468 19.72 6.91 -34.34
CA ARG A 468 20.15 6.31 -35.61
C ARG A 468 19.00 6.21 -36.60
N SER A 469 17.80 5.83 -36.15
CA SER A 469 16.60 5.77 -36.99
C SER A 469 16.23 7.13 -37.56
N MET A 470 16.26 8.19 -36.73
CA MET A 470 15.95 9.56 -37.16
C MET A 470 16.96 10.15 -38.16
N ARG A 471 18.21 9.69 -38.14
CA ARG A 471 19.29 10.18 -39.03
C ARG A 471 19.35 9.46 -40.38
N ARG A 472 18.55 8.42 -40.62
CA ARG A 472 18.47 7.78 -41.94
C ARG A 472 17.74 8.73 -42.91
N PRO A 473 18.41 9.28 -43.95
CA PRO A 473 17.75 10.16 -44.90
C PRO A 473 16.67 9.39 -45.68
N ARG A 474 15.47 9.99 -45.81
CA ARG A 474 14.33 9.48 -46.59
C ARG A 474 14.66 9.12 -48.05
N SER A 475 15.81 9.56 -48.57
CA SER A 475 16.23 9.38 -49.96
C SER A 475 16.76 7.98 -50.30
N GLN A 476 17.15 7.15 -49.32
CA GLN A 476 17.61 5.77 -49.59
C GLN A 476 16.50 4.70 -49.57
N ALA A 477 15.23 5.09 -49.36
CA ALA A 477 14.08 4.20 -49.54
C ALA A 477 13.71 3.96 -51.03
N VAL A 478 14.46 4.55 -51.97
CA VAL A 478 14.18 4.51 -53.42
C VAL A 478 14.87 3.32 -54.12
N ALA A 479 15.69 2.54 -53.42
CA ALA A 479 16.34 1.36 -54.01
C ALA A 479 15.46 0.08 -54.01
N THR A 480 14.24 0.14 -53.48
CA THR A 480 13.28 -0.98 -53.43
C THR A 480 12.00 -0.65 -54.22
N THR A 481 12.13 -0.10 -55.43
CA THR A 481 10.98 0.33 -56.26
C THR A 481 10.24 -0.82 -56.94
N SER A 482 10.82 -2.03 -57.07
CA SER A 482 10.06 -3.19 -57.59
C SER A 482 9.11 -3.78 -56.54
N ASP A 483 9.55 -3.95 -55.29
CA ASP A 483 8.74 -4.56 -54.22
C ASP A 483 7.55 -3.67 -53.81
N ALA A 484 7.70 -2.34 -53.85
CA ALA A 484 6.62 -1.42 -53.54
C ALA A 484 5.51 -1.45 -54.60
N GLY A 485 5.88 -1.55 -55.89
CA GLY A 485 4.93 -1.68 -56.99
C GLY A 485 4.15 -3.00 -56.95
N GLU A 486 4.82 -4.10 -56.63
CA GLU A 486 4.17 -5.40 -56.45
C GLU A 486 3.29 -5.47 -55.20
N SER A 487 3.72 -4.84 -54.09
CA SER A 487 2.93 -4.78 -52.85
C SER A 487 1.61 -4.04 -53.06
N GLU A 488 1.62 -2.88 -53.72
CA GLU A 488 0.40 -2.11 -54.02
C GLU A 488 -0.51 -2.84 -55.03
N ARG A 489 0.08 -3.61 -55.95
CA ARG A 489 -0.66 -4.47 -56.90
C ARG A 489 -1.35 -5.65 -56.19
N MET A 490 -0.64 -6.34 -55.30
CA MET A 490 -1.20 -7.44 -54.51
C MET A 490 -2.29 -6.95 -53.56
N LEU A 491 -2.11 -5.77 -52.97
CA LEU A 491 -3.11 -5.13 -52.13
C LEU A 491 -4.36 -4.72 -52.93
N GLY A 492 -4.18 -4.20 -54.15
CA GLY A 492 -5.28 -3.92 -55.08
C GLY A 492 -6.07 -5.19 -55.45
N LEU A 493 -5.38 -6.30 -55.72
CA LEU A 493 -6.01 -7.60 -55.99
C LEU A 493 -6.77 -8.15 -54.79
N ALA A 494 -6.21 -8.02 -53.58
CA ALA A 494 -6.87 -8.43 -52.34
C ALA A 494 -8.17 -7.65 -52.11
N PHE A 495 -8.15 -6.33 -52.29
CA PHE A 495 -9.35 -5.50 -52.19
C PHE A 495 -10.39 -5.83 -53.27
N GLN A 496 -9.95 -6.12 -54.51
CA GLN A 496 -10.85 -6.55 -55.58
C GLN A 496 -11.50 -7.90 -55.25
N GLY A 497 -10.74 -8.87 -54.74
CA GLY A 497 -11.24 -10.19 -54.30
C GLY A 497 -12.22 -10.10 -53.12
N GLN A 498 -12.04 -9.11 -52.23
CA GLN A 498 -12.97 -8.81 -51.13
C GLN A 498 -14.19 -7.99 -51.57
N GLY A 499 -14.29 -7.63 -52.86
CA GLY A 499 -15.39 -6.85 -53.41
C GLY A 499 -15.33 -5.35 -53.09
N GLN A 500 -14.21 -4.85 -52.54
CA GLN A 500 -13.93 -3.45 -52.24
C GLN A 500 -13.27 -2.76 -53.46
N LEU A 501 -14.07 -2.58 -54.52
CA LEU A 501 -13.57 -2.16 -55.85
C LEU A 501 -12.94 -0.76 -55.87
N ASP A 502 -13.41 0.17 -55.04
CA ASP A 502 -12.88 1.54 -54.97
C ASP A 502 -11.45 1.58 -54.42
N MET A 503 -11.23 0.86 -53.32
CA MET A 503 -9.91 0.70 -52.72
C MET A 503 -8.94 -0.01 -53.69
N ALA A 504 -9.44 -1.01 -54.43
CA ALA A 504 -8.65 -1.67 -55.46
C ALA A 504 -8.21 -0.69 -56.56
N PHE A 505 -9.10 0.18 -57.03
CA PHE A 505 -8.77 1.15 -58.08
C PHE A 505 -7.74 2.17 -57.60
N ASP A 506 -7.91 2.71 -56.39
CA ASP A 506 -6.98 3.67 -55.79
C ASP A 506 -5.58 3.10 -55.59
N LYS A 507 -5.50 1.80 -55.30
CA LYS A 507 -4.24 1.06 -55.16
C LYS A 507 -3.57 0.83 -56.51
N PHE A 508 -4.32 0.40 -57.53
CA PHE A 508 -3.80 0.24 -58.88
C PHE A 508 -3.27 1.56 -59.48
N ARG A 509 -3.90 2.71 -59.20
CA ARG A 509 -3.42 4.03 -59.68
C ARG A 509 -2.05 4.44 -59.16
N ARG A 510 -1.64 3.90 -58.00
CA ARG A 510 -0.36 4.19 -57.33
C ARG A 510 0.78 3.28 -57.80
N VAL A 511 0.47 2.20 -58.52
CA VAL A 511 1.48 1.30 -59.07
C VAL A 511 2.31 2.02 -60.14
N ARG A 512 3.63 1.87 -60.05
CA ARG A 512 4.62 2.34 -61.01
C ARG A 512 5.68 1.25 -61.23
N PRO A 513 6.10 0.96 -62.47
CA PRO A 513 5.61 1.52 -63.74
C PRO A 513 4.19 1.03 -64.11
N VAL A 514 3.48 1.78 -64.96
CA VAL A 514 2.18 1.34 -65.51
C VAL A 514 2.47 0.41 -66.69
N ASP A 515 2.33 -0.89 -66.46
CA ASP A 515 2.57 -1.94 -67.46
C ASP A 515 1.24 -2.53 -67.99
N ASP A 516 1.31 -3.28 -69.09
CA ASP A 516 0.13 -3.89 -69.70
C ASP A 516 -0.61 -4.82 -68.73
N ARG A 517 0.12 -5.46 -67.81
CA ARG A 517 -0.46 -6.34 -66.79
C ARG A 517 -1.30 -5.56 -65.77
N LEU A 518 -0.91 -4.34 -65.38
CA LEU A 518 -1.72 -3.48 -64.51
C LEU A 518 -2.97 -3.00 -65.24
N LEU A 519 -2.84 -2.61 -66.51
CA LEU A 519 -3.98 -2.18 -67.33
C LEU A 519 -5.02 -3.30 -67.48
N GLU A 520 -4.59 -4.56 -67.53
CA GLU A 520 -5.49 -5.72 -67.53
C GLU A 520 -6.26 -5.88 -66.21
N LEU A 521 -5.62 -5.62 -65.06
CA LEU A 521 -6.29 -5.62 -63.76
C LEU A 521 -7.32 -4.49 -63.65
N VAL A 522 -6.94 -3.27 -64.07
CA VAL A 522 -7.86 -2.12 -64.08
C VAL A 522 -9.01 -2.33 -65.05
N TYR A 523 -8.79 -3.03 -66.18
CA TYR A 523 -9.84 -3.37 -67.14
C TYR A 523 -10.85 -4.36 -66.55
N ASN A 524 -10.37 -5.40 -65.87
CA ASN A 524 -11.25 -6.33 -65.14
C ASN A 524 -12.03 -5.63 -64.02
N LEU A 525 -11.39 -4.68 -63.33
CA LEU A 525 -12.04 -3.84 -62.32
C LEU A 525 -13.11 -2.92 -62.93
N ALA A 526 -12.89 -2.37 -64.12
CA ALA A 526 -13.88 -1.58 -64.85
C ALA A 526 -15.12 -2.43 -65.22
N LEU A 527 -14.91 -3.69 -65.63
CA LEU A 527 -16.00 -4.65 -65.86
C LEU A 527 -16.74 -4.99 -64.56
N ASP A 528 -16.04 -5.11 -63.43
CA ASP A 528 -16.68 -5.29 -62.11
C ASP A 528 -17.57 -4.10 -61.72
N PHE A 529 -17.12 -2.87 -62.01
CA PHE A 529 -17.95 -1.67 -61.84
C PHE A 529 -19.18 -1.66 -62.75
N GLU A 530 -19.05 -2.08 -64.03
CA GLU A 530 -20.19 -2.22 -64.95
C GLU A 530 -21.21 -3.26 -64.46
N ARG A 531 -20.74 -4.44 -64.00
CA ARG A 531 -21.59 -5.51 -63.44
C ARG A 531 -22.43 -5.03 -62.26
N ARG A 532 -21.88 -4.12 -61.45
CA ARG A 532 -22.55 -3.53 -60.28
C ARG A 532 -23.32 -2.23 -60.59
N ARG A 533 -23.48 -1.88 -61.87
CA ARG A 533 -24.15 -0.65 -62.35
C ARG A 533 -23.51 0.66 -61.85
N GLN A 534 -22.23 0.64 -61.50
CA GLN A 534 -21.47 1.82 -61.07
C GLN A 534 -20.77 2.47 -62.26
N PHE A 535 -21.55 3.02 -63.19
CA PHE A 535 -21.05 3.48 -64.50
C PHE A 535 -20.07 4.67 -64.41
N ASN A 536 -20.23 5.58 -63.44
CA ASN A 536 -19.30 6.71 -63.22
C ASN A 536 -17.88 6.22 -62.84
N LYS A 537 -17.81 5.12 -62.08
CA LYS A 537 -16.54 4.53 -61.63
C LYS A 537 -15.92 3.66 -62.73
N ALA A 538 -16.75 2.93 -63.48
CA ALA A 538 -16.33 2.24 -64.69
C ALA A 538 -15.74 3.21 -65.72
N GLU A 539 -16.37 4.38 -65.92
CA GLU A 539 -15.83 5.46 -66.77
C GLU A 539 -14.44 5.91 -66.30
N SER A 540 -14.28 6.19 -65.01
CA SER A 540 -12.99 6.61 -64.43
C SER A 540 -11.88 5.57 -64.64
N ALA A 541 -12.21 4.27 -64.51
CA ALA A 541 -11.28 3.17 -64.75
C ALA A 541 -10.93 3.03 -66.24
N TYR A 542 -11.90 3.14 -67.14
CA TYR A 542 -11.66 3.14 -68.59
C TYR A 542 -10.87 4.38 -69.04
N GLN A 543 -11.09 5.54 -68.43
CA GLN A 543 -10.33 6.76 -68.71
C GLN A 543 -8.88 6.66 -68.23
N PHE A 544 -8.64 6.00 -67.09
CA PHE A 544 -7.29 5.69 -66.63
C PHE A 544 -6.55 4.79 -67.64
N ILE A 545 -7.22 3.77 -68.18
CA ILE A 545 -6.62 2.90 -69.21
C ILE A 545 -6.37 3.70 -70.50
N SER A 546 -7.36 4.45 -70.97
CA SER A 546 -7.27 5.22 -72.21
C SER A 546 -6.20 6.31 -72.18
N SER A 547 -5.92 6.91 -71.01
CA SER A 547 -4.87 7.93 -70.89
C SER A 547 -3.45 7.36 -70.95
N HIS A 548 -3.28 6.06 -70.70
CA HIS A 548 -1.98 5.38 -70.78
C HIS A 548 -1.83 4.57 -72.08
N LYS A 549 -2.90 3.94 -72.57
CA LYS A 549 -2.91 3.14 -73.82
C LYS A 549 -4.28 3.21 -74.51
N PRO A 550 -4.49 4.14 -75.45
CA PRO A 550 -5.79 4.38 -76.09
C PRO A 550 -6.35 3.19 -76.86
N ASN A 551 -5.50 2.30 -77.40
CA ASN A 551 -5.88 1.13 -78.18
C ASN A 551 -5.89 -0.17 -77.33
N PHE A 552 -6.04 -0.07 -76.01
CA PHE A 552 -6.07 -1.25 -75.13
C PHE A 552 -7.45 -1.91 -75.17
N ARG A 553 -7.51 -3.13 -75.76
CA ARG A 553 -8.75 -3.90 -75.95
C ARG A 553 -9.85 -3.06 -76.65
N ASP A 554 -11.08 -3.09 -76.12
CA ASP A 554 -12.29 -2.42 -76.62
C ASP A 554 -12.63 -1.15 -75.81
N VAL A 555 -11.66 -0.56 -75.12
CA VAL A 555 -11.88 0.63 -74.27
C VAL A 555 -12.40 1.83 -75.09
N GLN A 556 -12.05 1.95 -76.37
CA GLN A 556 -12.56 3.01 -77.25
C GLN A 556 -14.07 2.91 -77.50
N GLU A 557 -14.63 1.71 -77.48
CA GLU A 557 -16.07 1.48 -77.62
C GLU A 557 -16.79 1.55 -76.27
N LYS A 558 -16.13 1.07 -75.20
CA LYS A 558 -16.70 1.00 -73.85
C LYS A 558 -16.70 2.33 -73.11
N LEU A 559 -15.67 3.18 -73.26
CA LEU A 559 -15.58 4.46 -72.56
C LEU A 559 -16.74 5.43 -72.92
N PRO A 560 -17.09 5.67 -74.20
CA PRO A 560 -18.23 6.50 -74.56
C PRO A 560 -19.57 5.94 -74.06
N ARG A 561 -19.70 4.60 -74.04
CA ARG A 561 -20.89 3.91 -73.54
C ARG A 561 -21.02 4.04 -72.02
N ALA A 562 -19.95 3.84 -71.27
CA ALA A 562 -19.90 4.03 -69.82
C ALA A 562 -20.21 5.49 -69.45
N ARG A 563 -19.67 6.46 -70.19
CA ARG A 563 -19.95 7.90 -70.02
C ARG A 563 -21.41 8.25 -70.26
N LYS A 564 -22.03 7.76 -71.35
CA LYS A 564 -23.46 7.98 -71.62
C LYS A 564 -24.35 7.35 -70.53
N LEU A 565 -23.99 6.18 -70.02
CA LEU A 565 -24.71 5.52 -68.93
C LEU A 565 -24.51 6.22 -67.58
N ALA A 566 -23.30 6.73 -67.32
CA ALA A 566 -22.98 7.57 -66.17
C ALA A 566 -23.82 8.86 -66.15
N GLU A 567 -23.91 9.55 -67.28
CA GLU A 567 -24.74 10.75 -67.46
C GLU A 567 -26.24 10.45 -67.33
N THR A 568 -26.70 9.25 -67.74
CA THR A 568 -28.12 8.85 -67.62
C THR A 568 -28.53 8.52 -66.18
N VAL A 569 -27.61 8.02 -65.34
CA VAL A 569 -27.88 7.71 -63.92
C VAL A 569 -28.02 8.97 -63.06
N ILE A 570 -27.55 10.14 -63.53
CA ILE A 570 -27.67 11.42 -62.83
C ILE A 570 -29.10 12.01 -62.90
N LEU A 571 -29.98 11.52 -63.80
CA LEU A 571 -31.35 12.00 -63.97
C LEU A 571 -32.44 11.22 -63.20
N GLY A 572 -32.08 10.19 -62.41
CA GLY A 572 -33.02 9.38 -61.61
C GLY A 572 -32.96 9.69 -60.12
N GLY A 573 -34.12 10.01 -59.52
CA GLY A 573 -34.27 10.37 -58.10
C GLY A 573 -33.92 9.27 -57.08
N PRO A 574 -33.96 9.60 -55.77
CA PRO A 574 -33.00 9.14 -54.76
C PRO A 574 -33.34 7.75 -54.17
N GLY A 575 -32.39 6.82 -54.27
CA GLY A 575 -32.47 5.55 -53.56
C GLY A 575 -31.31 4.63 -53.92
N ALA A 576 -30.64 4.11 -52.89
CA ALA A 576 -29.71 2.97 -52.89
C ALA A 576 -28.23 3.19 -53.27
N THR A 577 -27.44 3.45 -52.23
CA THR A 577 -26.19 2.76 -51.83
C THR A 577 -24.98 2.73 -52.77
N ALA A 578 -23.87 3.32 -52.31
CA ALA A 578 -22.73 2.57 -51.74
C ALA A 578 -21.56 3.52 -51.45
N HIS A 579 -21.14 3.68 -50.19
CA HIS A 579 -19.75 3.98 -49.84
C HIS A 579 -19.31 3.12 -48.65
N ALA A 580 -18.18 2.46 -48.85
CA ALA A 580 -17.36 1.84 -47.82
C ALA A 580 -16.30 2.88 -47.38
N GLY A 581 -16.10 2.98 -46.07
CA GLY A 581 -14.84 3.38 -45.43
C GLY A 581 -14.07 4.58 -46.00
N GLY A 582 -14.45 5.79 -45.57
CA GLY A 582 -13.55 6.85 -45.13
C GLY A 582 -12.58 7.49 -46.13
N THR A 583 -12.89 8.71 -46.56
CA THR A 583 -11.93 9.83 -46.61
C THR A 583 -12.71 11.15 -46.46
N LEU A 584 -12.21 12.01 -45.56
CA LEU A 584 -12.68 13.37 -45.32
C LEU A 584 -12.76 14.19 -46.62
N VAL A 585 -13.95 14.67 -46.96
CA VAL A 585 -14.16 15.80 -47.87
C VAL A 585 -15.06 16.80 -47.15
N LEU A 586 -14.51 17.99 -46.89
CA LEU A 586 -15.29 19.19 -46.64
C LEU A 586 -15.93 19.59 -47.97
N ASP A 587 -17.27 19.63 -48.05
CA ASP A 587 -17.93 20.55 -48.97
C ASP A 587 -19.28 21.04 -48.45
N ALA A 588 -19.66 22.22 -48.93
CA ALA A 588 -20.69 23.10 -48.40
C ALA A 588 -22.11 22.50 -48.43
N ALA A 589 -22.43 21.69 -47.42
CA ALA A 589 -23.66 21.73 -46.60
C ALA A 589 -23.70 20.51 -45.63
N HIS A 590 -22.89 20.59 -44.57
CA HIS A 590 -23.08 19.99 -43.23
C HIS A 590 -23.80 18.63 -43.08
N LYS A 591 -23.04 17.51 -43.07
CA LYS A 591 -23.19 16.40 -42.09
C LYS A 591 -22.01 15.40 -42.15
N VAL A 592 -21.30 15.25 -41.02
CA VAL A 592 -20.17 14.33 -40.79
C VAL A 592 -20.71 12.94 -40.43
N GLU A 593 -20.26 11.87 -41.09
CA GLU A 593 -20.53 10.50 -40.63
C GLU A 593 -19.70 10.19 -39.39
N LYS A 594 -20.38 9.80 -38.31
CA LYS A 594 -19.78 9.64 -37.00
C LYS A 594 -19.39 8.16 -36.75
N PRO A 595 -18.25 7.85 -36.10
CA PRO A 595 -17.72 6.49 -35.92
C PRO A 595 -18.67 5.57 -35.11
N MET A 596 -18.57 4.24 -35.27
CA MET A 596 -19.40 3.26 -34.56
C MET A 596 -18.58 2.52 -33.48
N LEU A 597 -19.20 2.21 -32.34
CA LEU A 597 -18.68 1.33 -31.28
C LEU A 597 -19.74 0.28 -30.95
N GLY A 598 -19.46 -0.98 -31.27
CA GLY A 598 -20.46 -2.05 -31.27
C GLY A 598 -21.63 -1.67 -32.20
N ARG A 599 -22.86 -1.61 -31.66
CA ARG A 599 -24.05 -1.18 -32.42
C ARG A 599 -24.32 0.33 -32.36
N TYR A 600 -23.57 1.09 -31.57
CA TYR A 600 -23.88 2.49 -31.27
C TYR A 600 -23.07 3.44 -32.14
N GLN A 601 -23.73 4.46 -32.69
CA GLN A 601 -23.06 5.54 -33.41
C GLN A 601 -22.53 6.57 -32.43
N VAL A 602 -21.20 6.69 -32.31
CA VAL A 602 -20.54 7.68 -31.46
C VAL A 602 -20.85 9.07 -32.00
N GLU A 603 -21.34 9.97 -31.16
CA GLU A 603 -21.65 11.34 -31.53
C GLU A 603 -20.53 12.32 -31.20
N ARG A 604 -19.99 12.22 -29.99
CA ARG A 604 -18.90 13.06 -29.48
C ARG A 604 -18.28 12.44 -28.24
N GLU A 605 -17.06 12.83 -27.92
CA GLU A 605 -16.44 12.53 -26.64
C GLU A 605 -17.12 13.33 -25.51
N LEU A 606 -17.34 12.69 -24.35
CA LEU A 606 -17.89 13.31 -23.14
C LEU A 606 -16.78 13.60 -22.11
N GLY A 607 -15.76 12.75 -22.03
CA GLY A 607 -14.57 12.97 -21.23
C GLY A 607 -13.62 11.76 -21.19
N LYS A 608 -12.40 11.97 -20.71
CA LYS A 608 -11.39 10.93 -20.47
C LYS A 608 -11.21 10.73 -18.97
N GLY A 609 -11.38 9.49 -18.50
CA GLY A 609 -11.16 9.10 -17.11
C GLY A 609 -9.90 8.24 -16.94
N ALA A 610 -9.65 7.81 -15.70
CA ALA A 610 -8.48 6.98 -15.35
C ALA A 610 -8.47 5.58 -16.00
N MET A 611 -9.64 5.06 -16.39
CA MET A 611 -9.80 3.72 -16.97
C MET A 611 -10.15 3.74 -18.47
N GLY A 612 -10.26 4.93 -19.09
CA GLY A 612 -10.54 5.06 -20.53
C GLY A 612 -11.46 6.23 -20.88
N VAL A 613 -12.03 6.20 -22.09
CA VAL A 613 -12.77 7.33 -22.67
C VAL A 613 -14.28 7.07 -22.66
N VAL A 614 -15.06 8.09 -22.29
CA VAL A 614 -16.52 8.06 -22.32
C VAL A 614 -17.03 8.87 -23.52
N TYR A 615 -17.84 8.25 -24.35
CA TYR A 615 -18.46 8.85 -25.53
C TYR A 615 -19.97 9.01 -25.33
N VAL A 616 -20.56 10.03 -25.93
CA VAL A 616 -22.00 10.04 -26.21
C VAL A 616 -22.19 9.25 -27.50
N GLY A 617 -23.12 8.31 -27.51
CA GLY A 617 -23.51 7.58 -28.69
C GLY A 617 -25.03 7.55 -28.87
N ARG A 618 -25.46 7.07 -30.02
CA ARG A 618 -26.87 6.89 -30.37
C ARG A 618 -27.10 5.46 -30.84
N ASP A 619 -28.12 4.83 -30.29
CA ASP A 619 -28.63 3.56 -30.79
C ASP A 619 -29.40 3.83 -32.09
N PRO A 620 -28.94 3.36 -33.25
CA PRO A 620 -29.57 3.65 -34.53
C PRO A 620 -30.91 2.91 -34.71
N LYS A 621 -31.17 1.83 -33.96
CA LYS A 621 -32.40 1.03 -34.11
C LYS A 621 -33.60 1.67 -33.42
N ILE A 622 -33.38 2.22 -32.23
CA ILE A 622 -34.44 2.83 -31.40
C ILE A 622 -34.27 4.35 -31.24
N GLY A 623 -33.20 4.93 -31.81
CA GLY A 623 -32.95 6.36 -31.81
C GLY A 623 -32.49 6.95 -30.46
N ARG A 624 -32.23 6.13 -29.45
CA ARG A 624 -31.91 6.51 -28.06
C ARG A 624 -30.47 6.98 -27.88
N LEU A 625 -30.24 8.03 -27.11
CA LEU A 625 -28.90 8.45 -26.69
C LEU A 625 -28.38 7.58 -25.53
N VAL A 626 -27.10 7.23 -25.60
CA VAL A 626 -26.39 6.40 -24.61
C VAL A 626 -25.03 7.02 -24.29
N ALA A 627 -24.52 6.76 -23.09
CA ALA A 627 -23.12 7.00 -22.75
C ALA A 627 -22.35 5.68 -22.93
N ILE A 628 -21.19 5.71 -23.58
CA ILE A 628 -20.38 4.52 -23.90
C ILE A 628 -19.02 4.71 -23.25
N LYS A 629 -18.74 3.95 -22.18
CA LYS A 629 -17.43 3.93 -21.52
C LYS A 629 -16.57 2.84 -22.15
N THR A 630 -15.38 3.19 -22.61
CA THR A 630 -14.45 2.28 -23.29
C THR A 630 -13.20 2.03 -22.45
N MET A 631 -12.62 0.83 -22.54
CA MET A 631 -11.34 0.47 -21.95
C MET A 631 -10.41 -0.13 -23.01
N ALA A 632 -9.17 0.38 -23.09
CA ALA A 632 -8.14 -0.13 -23.99
C ALA A 632 -7.43 -1.33 -23.35
N LEU A 633 -7.71 -2.51 -23.87
CA LEU A 633 -7.32 -3.78 -23.25
C LEU A 633 -5.86 -4.16 -23.59
N SER A 634 -5.33 -3.77 -24.74
CA SER A 634 -4.06 -4.26 -25.28
C SER A 634 -2.81 -3.43 -24.94
N GLN A 635 -2.93 -2.30 -24.24
CA GLN A 635 -1.81 -1.39 -23.96
C GLN A 635 -1.33 -1.39 -22.49
N GLU A 636 -2.11 -1.94 -21.56
CA GLU A 636 -1.86 -1.80 -20.11
C GLU A 636 -1.59 -3.12 -19.36
N PHE A 637 -1.85 -4.28 -19.98
CA PHE A 637 -1.76 -5.59 -19.32
C PHE A 637 -1.09 -6.64 -20.20
N GLU A 638 -0.29 -7.51 -19.58
CA GLU A 638 0.31 -8.68 -20.23
C GLU A 638 -0.78 -9.70 -20.65
N PRO A 639 -0.54 -10.56 -21.66
CA PRO A 639 -1.55 -11.46 -22.22
C PRO A 639 -2.26 -12.36 -21.19
N ASP A 640 -1.54 -12.80 -20.15
CA ASP A 640 -2.06 -13.69 -19.10
C ASP A 640 -2.91 -12.94 -18.04
N GLU A 641 -2.65 -11.65 -17.81
CA GLU A 641 -3.43 -10.80 -16.90
C GLU A 641 -4.69 -10.25 -17.58
N LEU A 642 -4.64 -10.09 -18.91
CA LEU A 642 -5.69 -9.50 -19.71
C LEU A 642 -7.02 -10.28 -19.65
N ALA A 643 -6.95 -11.62 -19.73
CA ALA A 643 -8.14 -12.47 -19.67
C ALA A 643 -8.87 -12.37 -18.30
N ALA A 644 -8.10 -12.27 -17.20
CA ALA A 644 -8.65 -12.15 -15.85
C ALA A 644 -9.29 -10.77 -15.60
N VAL A 645 -8.68 -9.70 -16.13
CA VAL A 645 -9.21 -8.32 -16.05
C VAL A 645 -10.50 -8.19 -16.85
N LYS A 646 -10.53 -8.69 -18.09
CA LYS A 646 -11.74 -8.73 -18.94
C LYS A 646 -12.90 -9.47 -18.28
N ALA A 647 -12.65 -10.68 -17.77
CA ALA A 647 -13.68 -11.49 -17.14
C ALA A 647 -14.30 -10.81 -15.91
N ARG A 648 -13.52 -10.02 -15.17
CA ARG A 648 -14.03 -9.21 -14.04
C ARG A 648 -14.84 -8.01 -14.51
N PHE A 649 -14.36 -7.29 -15.54
CA PHE A 649 -15.06 -6.13 -16.12
C PHE A 649 -16.48 -6.47 -16.59
N PHE A 650 -16.64 -7.57 -17.31
CA PHE A 650 -17.96 -8.02 -17.76
C PHE A 650 -18.84 -8.52 -16.61
N ARG A 651 -18.26 -9.19 -15.61
CA ARG A 651 -19.02 -9.64 -14.43
C ARG A 651 -19.53 -8.47 -13.59
N GLU A 652 -18.76 -7.40 -13.50
CA GLU A 652 -19.14 -6.16 -12.79
C GLU A 652 -20.24 -5.42 -13.55
N ALA A 653 -20.12 -5.29 -14.88
CA ALA A 653 -21.17 -4.73 -15.73
C ALA A 653 -22.48 -5.55 -15.66
N GLU A 654 -22.39 -6.89 -15.65
CA GLU A 654 -23.53 -7.78 -15.52
C GLU A 654 -24.23 -7.64 -14.15
N THR A 655 -23.44 -7.51 -13.09
CA THR A 655 -23.97 -7.37 -11.72
C THR A 655 -24.66 -6.02 -11.55
N ALA A 656 -24.05 -4.93 -12.01
CA ALA A 656 -24.64 -3.59 -11.97
C ALA A 656 -25.85 -3.44 -12.93
N GLY A 657 -25.87 -4.18 -14.05
CA GLY A 657 -27.00 -4.20 -14.99
C GLY A 657 -28.31 -4.78 -14.43
N ARG A 658 -28.26 -5.44 -13.26
CA ARG A 658 -29.46 -5.94 -12.55
C ARG A 658 -30.16 -4.86 -11.74
N LEU A 659 -29.52 -3.71 -11.52
CA LEU A 659 -30.07 -2.61 -10.73
C LEU A 659 -31.01 -1.77 -11.59
N ALA A 660 -32.26 -1.63 -11.16
CA ALA A 660 -33.26 -0.76 -11.79
C ALA A 660 -33.82 0.19 -10.73
N HIS A 661 -33.25 1.40 -10.65
CA HIS A 661 -33.64 2.40 -9.67
C HIS A 661 -33.58 3.82 -10.27
N PRO A 662 -34.53 4.73 -9.96
CA PRO A 662 -34.55 6.09 -10.53
C PRO A 662 -33.25 6.87 -10.31
N HIS A 663 -32.60 6.65 -9.16
CA HIS A 663 -31.36 7.32 -8.74
C HIS A 663 -30.08 6.52 -9.05
N ILE A 664 -30.15 5.48 -9.90
CA ILE A 664 -28.99 4.73 -10.38
C ILE A 664 -28.97 4.80 -11.91
N VAL A 665 -27.80 5.02 -12.50
CA VAL A 665 -27.61 4.99 -13.96
C VAL A 665 -27.79 3.56 -14.45
N ALA A 666 -28.74 3.34 -15.37
CA ALA A 666 -29.00 2.02 -15.92
C ALA A 666 -27.92 1.61 -16.93
N ILE A 667 -27.43 0.37 -16.82
CA ILE A 667 -26.57 -0.25 -17.84
C ILE A 667 -27.45 -0.93 -18.88
N TYR A 668 -27.24 -0.62 -20.15
CA TYR A 668 -28.04 -1.16 -21.25
C TYR A 668 -27.36 -2.30 -22.00
N ASP A 669 -26.04 -2.25 -22.11
CA ASP A 669 -25.28 -3.20 -22.92
C ASP A 669 -23.81 -3.20 -22.48
N ALA A 670 -23.13 -4.33 -22.66
CA ALA A 670 -21.69 -4.44 -22.48
C ALA A 670 -21.14 -5.42 -23.51
N GLY A 671 -20.04 -5.08 -24.17
CA GLY A 671 -19.48 -5.91 -25.22
C GLY A 671 -18.02 -5.63 -25.52
N GLU A 672 -17.48 -6.41 -26.45
CA GLU A 672 -16.16 -6.21 -27.03
C GLU A 672 -16.32 -5.76 -28.48
N ASP A 673 -15.48 -4.79 -28.89
CA ASP A 673 -15.35 -4.37 -30.26
C ASP A 673 -13.87 -4.19 -30.59
N HIS A 674 -13.31 -5.09 -31.39
CA HIS A 674 -11.87 -5.21 -31.65
C HIS A 674 -11.06 -5.36 -30.35
N ASP A 675 -10.10 -4.45 -30.09
CA ASP A 675 -9.25 -4.42 -28.89
C ASP A 675 -9.82 -3.57 -27.74
N LEU A 676 -11.10 -3.18 -27.82
CA LEU A 676 -11.78 -2.33 -26.84
C LEU A 676 -12.94 -3.09 -26.18
N ALA A 677 -13.03 -2.98 -24.85
CA ALA A 677 -14.24 -3.36 -24.12
C ALA A 677 -15.07 -2.10 -23.90
N TYR A 678 -16.40 -2.22 -24.04
CA TYR A 678 -17.31 -1.10 -23.84
C TYR A 678 -18.49 -1.46 -22.93
N ILE A 679 -18.97 -0.46 -22.19
CA ILE A 679 -20.23 -0.50 -21.45
C ILE A 679 -21.09 0.67 -21.95
N ALA A 680 -22.26 0.36 -22.50
CA ALA A 680 -23.27 1.35 -22.86
C ALA A 680 -24.28 1.50 -21.73
N MET A 681 -24.45 2.72 -21.25
CA MET A 681 -25.28 3.08 -20.11
C MET A 681 -26.19 4.27 -20.44
N GLU A 682 -27.12 4.56 -19.54
CA GLU A 682 -28.01 5.70 -19.61
C GLU A 682 -27.23 7.00 -19.80
N PHE A 683 -27.56 7.75 -20.86
CA PHE A 683 -27.02 9.08 -21.05
C PHE A 683 -27.79 10.08 -20.17
N VAL A 684 -27.17 10.48 -19.06
CA VAL A 684 -27.75 11.46 -18.15
C VAL A 684 -27.37 12.88 -18.60
N LYS A 685 -28.39 13.72 -18.82
CA LYS A 685 -28.23 15.14 -19.10
C LYS A 685 -28.13 15.90 -17.77
N GLY A 686 -26.92 16.24 -17.38
CA GLY A 686 -26.67 16.88 -16.10
C GLY A 686 -25.20 17.22 -15.89
N ILE A 687 -24.90 17.70 -14.70
CA ILE A 687 -23.54 18.00 -14.24
C ILE A 687 -23.18 17.09 -13.08
N ASP A 688 -21.92 16.67 -12.99
CA ASP A 688 -21.41 15.99 -11.80
C ASP A 688 -21.31 16.97 -10.62
N LEU A 689 -21.40 16.44 -9.40
CA LEU A 689 -21.43 17.24 -8.19
C LEU A 689 -20.06 17.79 -7.78
N THR A 690 -18.95 17.52 -8.50
CA THR A 690 -17.64 18.13 -8.17
C THR A 690 -17.66 19.65 -8.31
N ARG A 691 -18.56 20.19 -9.15
CA ARG A 691 -18.78 21.63 -9.30
C ARG A 691 -19.31 22.29 -8.02
N HIS A 692 -19.85 21.50 -7.10
CA HIS A 692 -20.45 21.96 -5.85
C HIS A 692 -19.61 21.67 -4.61
N THR A 693 -18.31 21.38 -4.78
CA THR A 693 -17.40 21.04 -3.67
C THR A 693 -16.49 22.19 -3.26
N ARG A 694 -16.70 23.41 -3.77
CA ARG A 694 -15.91 24.60 -3.41
C ARG A 694 -16.79 25.65 -2.74
N ALA A 695 -16.22 26.40 -1.80
CA ALA A 695 -16.93 27.39 -0.97
C ALA A 695 -17.76 28.41 -1.77
N ASN A 696 -17.33 28.77 -2.98
CA ASN A 696 -18.02 29.72 -3.86
C ASN A 696 -19.12 29.09 -4.75
N SER A 697 -19.39 27.80 -4.59
CA SER A 697 -20.25 27.02 -5.50
C SER A 697 -21.12 25.99 -4.78
N LEU A 698 -21.26 26.11 -3.46
CA LEU A 698 -21.98 25.15 -2.64
C LEU A 698 -23.46 25.05 -3.02
N LEU A 699 -24.02 23.86 -2.81
CA LEU A 699 -25.46 23.66 -2.95
C LEU A 699 -26.21 24.43 -1.84
N PRO A 700 -27.42 24.93 -2.14
CA PRO A 700 -28.36 25.30 -1.09
C PRO A 700 -28.55 24.14 -0.12
N LEU A 701 -28.60 24.43 1.18
CA LEU A 701 -28.75 23.41 2.21
C LEU A 701 -29.92 22.44 1.94
N PRO A 702 -31.13 22.92 1.58
CA PRO A 702 -32.25 22.03 1.24
C PRO A 702 -31.94 21.05 0.10
N ASP A 703 -31.24 21.53 -0.93
CA ASP A 703 -30.86 20.69 -2.08
C ASP A 703 -29.81 19.65 -1.69
N ALA A 704 -28.79 20.04 -0.90
CA ALA A 704 -27.77 19.10 -0.43
C ALA A 704 -28.39 17.96 0.39
N LEU A 705 -29.33 18.27 1.31
CA LEU A 705 -30.01 17.26 2.13
C LEU A 705 -30.85 16.33 1.26
N ARG A 706 -31.63 16.87 0.32
CA ARG A 706 -32.48 16.08 -0.59
C ARG A 706 -31.65 15.16 -1.49
N ILE A 707 -30.63 15.71 -2.14
CA ILE A 707 -29.73 14.95 -3.02
C ILE A 707 -29.05 13.80 -2.28
N VAL A 708 -28.55 14.05 -1.07
CA VAL A 708 -27.88 13.00 -0.28
C VAL A 708 -28.87 11.97 0.26
N ALA A 709 -30.09 12.38 0.62
CA ALA A 709 -31.15 11.43 1.00
C ALA A 709 -31.52 10.49 -0.16
N ASP A 710 -31.72 11.02 -1.36
CA ASP A 710 -32.05 10.23 -2.56
C ASP A 710 -30.90 9.27 -2.93
N ALA A 711 -29.64 9.71 -2.78
CA ALA A 711 -28.47 8.85 -2.95
C ALA A 711 -28.39 7.74 -1.89
N ALA A 712 -28.72 8.04 -0.63
CA ALA A 712 -28.71 7.05 0.45
C ALA A 712 -29.78 5.96 0.24
N GLU A 713 -30.94 6.30 -0.31
CA GLU A 713 -31.96 5.31 -0.70
C GLU A 713 -31.51 4.45 -1.88
N ALA A 714 -30.87 5.05 -2.88
CA ALA A 714 -30.28 4.31 -3.99
C ALA A 714 -29.22 3.30 -3.52
N LEU A 715 -28.39 3.69 -2.57
CA LEU A 715 -27.40 2.81 -1.94
C LEU A 715 -28.06 1.66 -1.18
N ASP A 716 -29.09 1.94 -0.37
CA ASP A 716 -29.82 0.87 0.37
C ASP A 716 -30.44 -0.15 -0.60
N TYR A 717 -31.00 0.31 -1.72
CA TYR A 717 -31.51 -0.56 -2.79
C TYR A 717 -30.40 -1.44 -3.39
N ALA A 718 -29.22 -0.88 -3.69
CA ALA A 718 -28.09 -1.64 -4.20
C ALA A 718 -27.58 -2.66 -3.16
N HIS A 719 -27.45 -2.25 -1.90
CA HIS A 719 -27.00 -3.11 -0.79
C HIS A 719 -27.95 -4.29 -0.57
N ALA A 720 -29.27 -4.07 -0.67
CA ALA A 720 -30.27 -5.13 -0.60
C ALA A 720 -30.15 -6.16 -1.74
N ASN A 721 -29.59 -5.76 -2.88
CA ASN A 721 -29.26 -6.65 -4.00
C ASN A 721 -27.84 -7.24 -3.92
N GLY A 722 -27.14 -7.07 -2.79
CA GLY A 722 -25.80 -7.59 -2.56
C GLY A 722 -24.69 -6.82 -3.28
N ILE A 723 -24.96 -5.59 -3.73
CA ILE A 723 -24.02 -4.76 -4.50
C ILE A 723 -23.58 -3.58 -3.66
N VAL A 724 -22.27 -3.46 -3.45
CA VAL A 724 -21.63 -2.32 -2.74
C VAL A 724 -20.90 -1.46 -3.78
N HIS A 725 -21.05 -0.14 -3.71
CA HIS A 725 -20.53 0.78 -4.72
C HIS A 725 -19.01 1.01 -4.60
N ARG A 726 -18.49 1.23 -3.39
CA ARG A 726 -17.07 1.37 -3.02
C ARG A 726 -16.32 2.61 -3.50
N ASP A 727 -16.89 3.42 -4.38
CA ASP A 727 -16.27 4.65 -4.90
C ASP A 727 -17.28 5.81 -4.92
N ILE A 728 -17.98 6.00 -3.81
CA ILE A 728 -18.90 7.14 -3.66
C ILE A 728 -18.09 8.42 -3.46
N LYS A 729 -18.27 9.36 -4.40
CA LYS A 729 -17.66 10.70 -4.40
C LYS A 729 -18.47 11.64 -5.29
N PRO A 730 -18.29 12.97 -5.17
CA PRO A 730 -19.00 13.95 -6.01
C PRO A 730 -18.88 13.73 -7.52
N GLY A 731 -17.75 13.18 -8.00
CA GLY A 731 -17.54 12.85 -9.42
C GLY A 731 -18.39 11.69 -9.95
N ASN A 732 -18.91 10.84 -9.07
CA ASN A 732 -19.77 9.70 -9.42
C ASN A 732 -21.25 9.95 -9.07
N MET A 733 -21.61 11.21 -8.80
CA MET A 733 -22.97 11.65 -8.51
C MET A 733 -23.36 12.72 -9.54
N MET A 734 -24.35 12.44 -10.38
CA MET A 734 -24.81 13.39 -11.40
C MET A 734 -26.11 14.03 -10.99
N LEU A 735 -26.16 15.36 -11.05
CA LEU A 735 -27.38 16.14 -10.87
C LEU A 735 -28.06 16.30 -12.24
N VAL A 736 -29.28 15.77 -12.36
CA VAL A 736 -30.09 15.84 -13.57
C VAL A 736 -30.70 17.25 -13.70
N ASP A 737 -30.47 17.92 -14.83
CA ASP A 737 -30.88 19.33 -15.01
C ASP A 737 -32.39 19.53 -14.91
N GLU A 738 -33.16 18.61 -15.51
CA GLU A 738 -34.62 18.72 -15.66
C GLU A 738 -35.37 18.43 -14.35
N THR A 739 -34.92 17.44 -13.59
CA THR A 739 -35.62 16.94 -12.39
C THR A 739 -34.95 17.38 -11.09
N ARG A 740 -33.76 17.99 -11.15
CA ARG A 740 -32.91 18.30 -9.99
C ARG A 740 -32.65 17.08 -9.09
N SER A 741 -32.79 15.88 -9.62
CA SER A 741 -32.57 14.62 -8.90
C SER A 741 -31.13 14.14 -9.09
N VAL A 742 -30.66 13.30 -8.16
CA VAL A 742 -29.33 12.68 -8.27
C VAL A 742 -29.43 11.33 -8.97
N LYS A 743 -28.41 11.00 -9.77
CA LYS A 743 -28.16 9.65 -10.26
C LYS A 743 -26.72 9.24 -9.92
N LEU A 744 -26.59 8.08 -9.28
CA LEU A 744 -25.31 7.44 -8.98
C LEU A 744 -24.82 6.66 -10.20
N MET A 745 -23.53 6.76 -10.51
CA MET A 745 -22.88 6.09 -11.63
C MET A 745 -21.63 5.32 -11.21
N ASP A 746 -21.11 4.47 -12.10
CA ASP A 746 -19.88 3.68 -11.87
C ASP A 746 -19.97 2.69 -10.69
N PHE A 747 -21.14 2.05 -10.51
CA PHE A 747 -21.29 0.93 -9.59
C PHE A 747 -20.35 -0.21 -9.95
N GLY A 748 -19.41 -0.53 -9.05
CA GLY A 748 -18.72 -1.81 -9.05
C GLY A 748 -17.60 -2.01 -10.08
N ILE A 749 -17.21 -1.03 -10.88
CA ILE A 749 -16.10 -1.16 -11.86
C ILE A 749 -14.69 -1.10 -11.18
N ALA A 750 -14.64 -0.79 -9.87
CA ALA A 750 -13.39 -0.57 -9.13
C ALA A 750 -12.71 -1.84 -8.58
N ARG A 751 -13.33 -3.04 -8.65
CA ARG A 751 -12.73 -4.25 -8.06
C ARG A 751 -11.54 -4.78 -8.85
N ILE A 752 -11.43 -4.40 -10.13
CA ILE A 752 -10.32 -4.78 -10.99
C ILE A 752 -9.00 -4.19 -10.47
N THR A 753 -9.05 -3.03 -9.80
CA THR A 753 -7.87 -2.34 -9.29
C THR A 753 -7.61 -2.57 -7.79
N ASP A 754 -8.64 -2.91 -7.01
CA ASP A 754 -8.50 -3.10 -5.55
C ASP A 754 -7.87 -4.43 -5.12
N SER A 755 -7.85 -5.44 -6.00
CA SER A 755 -7.24 -6.75 -5.70
C SER A 755 -5.80 -6.89 -6.21
N SER A 756 -5.33 -5.92 -6.98
CA SER A 756 -3.91 -5.76 -7.26
C SER A 756 -3.37 -4.75 -6.26
N LYS A 757 -2.69 -5.23 -5.21
CA LYS A 757 -1.55 -4.47 -4.70
C LYS A 757 -0.68 -4.20 -5.92
N THR A 758 -0.77 -2.99 -6.49
CA THR A 758 0.20 -2.58 -7.50
C THR A 758 1.58 -2.78 -6.87
N LYS A 759 2.59 -3.12 -7.68
CA LYS A 759 3.99 -3.36 -7.23
C LYS A 759 4.61 -2.19 -6.42
N THR A 760 3.85 -1.13 -6.19
CA THR A 760 4.13 0.14 -5.49
C THR A 760 3.26 0.39 -4.24
N GLY A 761 2.35 -0.51 -3.84
CA GLY A 761 1.54 -0.33 -2.62
C GLY A 761 0.57 0.87 -2.64
N MET A 762 0.32 1.47 -3.81
CA MET A 762 -0.59 2.59 -3.95
C MET A 762 -2.03 2.09 -4.10
N VAL A 763 -2.87 2.53 -3.17
CA VAL A 763 -4.33 2.51 -3.27
C VAL A 763 -4.73 3.29 -4.52
N LEU A 764 -5.34 2.61 -5.50
CA LEU A 764 -5.77 3.24 -6.73
C LEU A 764 -7.09 3.98 -6.49
N GLY A 765 -7.03 5.25 -6.08
CA GLY A 765 -8.20 6.09 -5.87
C GLY A 765 -7.84 7.44 -5.27
N THR A 766 -8.86 8.29 -5.05
CA THR A 766 -8.72 9.50 -4.22
C THR A 766 -9.09 9.12 -2.79
N PRO A 767 -8.13 8.83 -1.89
CA PRO A 767 -8.40 8.25 -0.59
C PRO A 767 -9.24 9.16 0.32
N SER A 768 -9.40 10.44 -0.04
CA SER A 768 -10.21 11.42 0.69
C SER A 768 -11.66 11.00 0.99
N TYR A 769 -12.25 10.09 0.21
CA TYR A 769 -13.63 9.61 0.42
C TYR A 769 -13.70 8.15 0.90
N MET A 770 -12.57 7.46 1.01
CA MET A 770 -12.55 6.05 1.39
C MET A 770 -12.87 5.88 2.88
N SER A 771 -13.57 4.80 3.20
CA SER A 771 -13.82 4.41 4.59
C SER A 771 -12.56 3.81 5.25
N PRO A 772 -12.45 3.85 6.60
CA PRO A 772 -11.37 3.23 7.35
C PRO A 772 -11.12 1.76 6.97
N GLU A 773 -12.20 0.97 6.82
CA GLU A 773 -12.13 -0.44 6.47
C GLU A 773 -11.63 -0.67 5.03
N GLN A 774 -11.93 0.23 4.08
CA GLN A 774 -11.38 0.19 2.73
C GLN A 774 -9.87 0.49 2.74
N LEU A 775 -9.43 1.49 3.51
CA LEU A 775 -8.01 1.82 3.63
C LEU A 775 -7.21 0.70 4.32
N ALA A 776 -7.82 0.00 5.28
CA ALA A 776 -7.22 -1.12 5.98
C ALA A 776 -7.26 -2.45 5.18
N GLY A 777 -7.92 -2.48 4.02
CA GLY A 777 -8.11 -3.70 3.23
C GLY A 777 -8.97 -4.76 3.93
N GLN A 778 -9.86 -4.34 4.84
CA GLN A 778 -10.78 -5.21 5.57
C GLN A 778 -12.01 -5.57 4.72
N HIS A 779 -12.95 -6.35 5.27
CA HIS A 779 -14.21 -6.63 4.61
C HIS A 779 -15.04 -5.34 4.44
N VAL A 780 -15.47 -5.06 3.21
CA VAL A 780 -16.20 -3.84 2.83
C VAL A 780 -17.65 -4.20 2.53
N ASP A 781 -18.57 -3.69 3.35
CA ASP A 781 -20.02 -3.83 3.19
C ASP A 781 -20.68 -2.47 2.87
N GLY A 782 -22.02 -2.43 2.82
CA GLY A 782 -22.76 -1.22 2.46
C GLY A 782 -22.50 -0.01 3.37
N ARG A 783 -22.05 -0.22 4.61
CA ARG A 783 -21.76 0.87 5.57
C ARG A 783 -20.53 1.68 5.19
N SER A 784 -19.67 1.14 4.33
CA SER A 784 -18.57 1.88 3.72
C SER A 784 -19.08 2.96 2.76
N ASP A 785 -20.10 2.66 1.96
CA ASP A 785 -20.69 3.64 1.03
C ASP A 785 -21.37 4.79 1.81
N LEU A 786 -21.98 4.49 2.96
CA LEU A 786 -22.61 5.50 3.82
C LEU A 786 -21.57 6.44 4.45
N PHE A 787 -20.38 5.94 4.80
CA PHE A 787 -19.27 6.78 5.24
C PHE A 787 -18.83 7.74 4.12
N SER A 788 -18.58 7.21 2.92
CA SER A 788 -18.18 8.00 1.76
C SER A 788 -19.23 9.05 1.36
N LEU A 789 -20.52 8.70 1.50
CA LEU A 789 -21.62 9.63 1.30
C LEU A 789 -21.65 10.73 2.38
N GLY A 790 -21.34 10.39 3.64
CA GLY A 790 -21.16 11.35 4.74
C GLY A 790 -20.01 12.34 4.47
N VAL A 791 -18.89 11.86 3.91
CA VAL A 791 -17.77 12.73 3.49
C VAL A 791 -18.21 13.70 2.39
N SER A 792 -18.97 13.20 1.41
CA SER A 792 -19.50 14.01 0.31
C SER A 792 -20.47 15.07 0.81
N LEU A 793 -21.38 14.71 1.74
CA LEU A 793 -22.30 15.66 2.38
C LEU A 793 -21.55 16.75 3.14
N TYR A 794 -20.55 16.39 3.95
CA TYR A 794 -19.70 17.38 4.64
C TYR A 794 -19.11 18.39 3.67
N GLN A 795 -18.62 17.91 2.53
CA GLN A 795 -17.99 18.75 1.52
C GLN A 795 -19.00 19.63 0.75
N PHE A 796 -20.19 19.13 0.43
CA PHE A 796 -21.26 19.94 -0.18
C PHE A 796 -21.70 21.09 0.73
N LEU A 797 -21.57 20.91 2.05
CA LEU A 797 -21.97 21.90 3.03
C LEU A 797 -20.88 22.93 3.33
N THR A 798 -19.61 22.56 3.24
CA THR A 798 -18.48 23.40 3.72
C THR A 798 -17.53 23.83 2.61
N GLY A 799 -17.48 23.12 1.48
CA GLY A 799 -16.50 23.33 0.42
C GLY A 799 -15.10 22.81 0.73
N VAL A 800 -14.93 22.11 1.86
CA VAL A 800 -13.68 21.49 2.28
C VAL A 800 -13.94 20.04 2.72
N LEU A 801 -12.91 19.21 2.69
CA LEU A 801 -13.01 17.81 3.13
C LEU A 801 -12.98 17.71 4.66
N PRO A 802 -13.64 16.71 5.27
CA PRO A 802 -13.62 16.49 6.72
C PRO A 802 -12.24 16.09 7.26
N PHE A 803 -11.40 15.49 6.41
CA PHE A 803 -10.02 15.09 6.70
C PHE A 803 -9.06 15.72 5.70
N GLN A 804 -8.02 16.39 6.20
CA GLN A 804 -6.98 17.04 5.39
C GLN A 804 -5.60 16.83 6.00
N ALA A 805 -4.61 16.60 5.15
CA ALA A 805 -3.21 16.48 5.51
C ALA A 805 -2.30 16.83 4.33
N GLU A 806 -1.04 17.16 4.62
CA GLU A 806 -0.02 17.51 3.61
C GLU A 806 0.57 16.27 2.91
N SER A 807 0.47 15.10 3.54
CA SER A 807 0.96 13.84 2.98
C SER A 807 -0.15 12.80 2.89
N MET A 808 -0.03 11.89 1.91
CA MET A 808 -1.00 10.83 1.69
C MET A 808 -1.09 9.86 2.86
N ALA A 809 0.05 9.50 3.45
CA ALA A 809 0.11 8.61 4.61
C ALA A 809 -0.58 9.23 5.83
N THR A 810 -0.37 10.54 6.06
CA THR A 810 -1.05 11.27 7.14
C THR A 810 -2.55 11.37 6.88
N LEU A 811 -2.99 11.61 5.64
CA LEU A 811 -4.41 11.63 5.29
C LEU A 811 -5.08 10.27 5.60
N MET A 812 -4.45 9.17 5.19
CA MET A 812 -4.94 7.82 5.49
C MET A 812 -5.01 7.55 6.99
N PHE A 813 -3.97 7.96 7.74
CA PHE A 813 -3.96 7.84 9.20
C PHE A 813 -5.11 8.62 9.86
N LYS A 814 -5.36 9.87 9.41
CA LYS A 814 -6.46 10.69 9.93
C LYS A 814 -7.83 10.07 9.62
N ILE A 815 -8.01 9.57 8.40
CA ILE A 815 -9.26 8.89 8.02
C ILE A 815 -9.46 7.65 8.89
N ALA A 816 -8.41 6.88 9.19
CA ALA A 816 -8.52 5.68 10.02
C ALA A 816 -8.72 5.98 11.52
N ASN A 817 -8.03 6.97 12.08
CA ASN A 817 -7.87 7.10 13.53
C ASN A 817 -8.37 8.41 14.15
N GLU A 818 -8.37 9.53 13.43
CA GLU A 818 -8.72 10.84 14.00
C GLU A 818 -10.19 11.22 13.74
N PRO A 819 -10.88 11.88 14.69
CA PRO A 819 -12.21 12.44 14.42
C PRO A 819 -12.14 13.50 13.31
N HIS A 820 -13.22 13.67 12.55
CA HIS A 820 -13.27 14.73 11.56
C HIS A 820 -13.32 16.12 12.21
N THR A 821 -12.99 17.16 11.44
CA THR A 821 -13.28 18.54 11.85
C THR A 821 -14.79 18.72 12.09
N PRO A 822 -15.23 19.25 13.24
CA PRO A 822 -16.65 19.47 13.49
C PRO A 822 -17.28 20.42 12.46
N LEU A 823 -18.48 20.07 11.96
CA LEU A 823 -19.15 20.79 10.87
C LEU A 823 -19.31 22.29 11.12
N ARG A 824 -19.71 22.67 12.34
CA ARG A 824 -19.95 24.07 12.72
C ARG A 824 -18.66 24.89 12.88
N THR A 825 -17.51 24.22 13.04
CA THR A 825 -16.20 24.87 13.00
C THR A 825 -15.85 25.28 11.57
N ALA A 826 -16.16 24.43 10.59
CA ALA A 826 -15.90 24.71 9.17
C ALA A 826 -16.91 25.67 8.54
N ARG A 827 -18.20 25.62 8.94
CA ARG A 827 -19.22 26.58 8.50
C ARG A 827 -20.14 26.97 9.66
N PRO A 828 -19.88 28.10 10.33
CA PRO A 828 -20.77 28.65 11.33
C PRO A 828 -22.15 28.97 10.74
N GLY A 829 -23.22 28.63 11.45
CA GLY A 829 -24.61 28.90 11.02
C GLY A 829 -25.41 27.68 10.54
N LEU A 830 -24.80 26.49 10.44
CA LEU A 830 -25.53 25.25 10.15
C LEU A 830 -26.26 24.70 11.39
N PRO A 831 -27.42 24.01 11.22
CA PRO A 831 -28.18 23.41 12.31
C PRO A 831 -27.37 22.36 13.10
N ALA A 832 -27.52 22.31 14.42
CA ALA A 832 -26.81 21.35 15.27
C ALA A 832 -27.14 19.89 14.91
N ALA A 833 -28.40 19.60 14.59
CA ALA A 833 -28.86 18.27 14.18
C ALA A 833 -28.11 17.74 12.94
N LEU A 834 -27.67 18.62 12.03
CA LEU A 834 -26.87 18.23 10.86
C LEU A 834 -25.47 17.73 11.26
N GLY A 835 -24.88 18.33 12.30
CA GLY A 835 -23.63 17.85 12.89
C GLY A 835 -23.79 16.42 13.39
N THR A 836 -24.84 16.13 14.16
CA THR A 836 -25.11 14.79 14.68
C THR A 836 -25.27 13.73 13.58
N ILE A 837 -25.93 14.08 12.47
CA ILE A 837 -26.09 13.17 11.32
C ILE A 837 -24.73 12.83 10.71
N ILE A 838 -23.87 13.83 10.52
CA ILE A 838 -22.52 13.65 9.96
C ILE A 838 -21.61 12.89 10.93
N ASP A 839 -21.63 13.24 12.21
CA ASP A 839 -20.84 12.58 13.27
C ASP A 839 -21.15 11.08 13.33
N ARG A 840 -22.41 10.69 13.12
CA ARG A 840 -22.83 9.29 13.05
C ARG A 840 -22.40 8.62 11.74
N ALA A 841 -22.56 9.29 10.60
CA ALA A 841 -22.15 8.74 9.31
C ALA A 841 -20.63 8.50 9.21
N LEU A 842 -19.83 9.33 9.89
CA LEU A 842 -18.37 9.32 9.85
C LEU A 842 -17.70 8.66 11.07
N GLN A 843 -18.45 7.88 11.85
CA GLN A 843 -17.87 7.03 12.89
C GLN A 843 -16.81 6.08 12.31
N LYS A 844 -15.74 5.82 13.04
CA LYS A 844 -14.66 4.95 12.55
C LYS A 844 -15.08 3.49 12.51
N SER A 845 -15.72 3.02 13.57
CA SER A 845 -16.32 1.69 13.60
C SER A 845 -17.57 1.61 12.71
N PRO A 846 -17.65 0.66 11.76
CA PRO A 846 -18.85 0.44 10.95
C PRO A 846 -20.11 0.15 11.79
N ASP A 847 -19.98 -0.51 12.95
CA ASP A 847 -21.11 -0.84 13.84
C ASP A 847 -21.73 0.39 14.51
N ALA A 848 -20.96 1.49 14.61
CA ALA A 848 -21.44 2.75 15.18
C ALA A 848 -22.09 3.69 14.13
N ARG A 849 -22.06 3.31 12.85
CA ARG A 849 -22.66 4.09 11.74
C ARG A 849 -24.15 3.79 11.58
N TYR A 850 -24.77 4.42 10.60
CA TYR A 850 -26.07 3.97 10.10
C TYR A 850 -25.96 2.55 9.56
N ALA A 851 -26.90 1.68 9.95
CA ALA A 851 -26.90 0.31 9.47
C ALA A 851 -27.40 0.23 8.01
N ARG A 852 -28.29 1.15 7.64
CA ARG A 852 -28.97 1.18 6.34
C ARG A 852 -29.04 2.59 5.76
N GLY A 853 -28.99 2.70 4.43
CA GLY A 853 -29.10 3.99 3.75
C GLY A 853 -30.46 4.67 3.97
N THR A 854 -31.52 3.88 4.14
CA THR A 854 -32.87 4.38 4.47
C THR A 854 -32.94 5.05 5.85
N GLU A 855 -32.08 4.69 6.81
CA GLU A 855 -32.00 5.39 8.11
C GLU A 855 -31.38 6.78 7.94
N LEU A 856 -30.26 6.87 7.21
CA LEU A 856 -29.62 8.14 6.90
C LEU A 856 -30.56 9.07 6.10
N ALA A 857 -31.25 8.53 5.09
CA ALA A 857 -32.22 9.29 4.30
C ALA A 857 -33.37 9.84 5.15
N ARG A 858 -33.87 9.04 6.10
CA ARG A 858 -34.93 9.44 7.03
C ARG A 858 -34.52 10.62 7.90
N ASP A 859 -33.33 10.56 8.50
CA ASP A 859 -32.84 11.63 9.38
C ASP A 859 -32.58 12.92 8.60
N LEU A 860 -32.05 12.82 7.36
CA LEU A 860 -31.87 13.97 6.47
C LEU A 860 -33.19 14.61 6.05
N ARG A 861 -34.21 13.81 5.71
CA ARG A 861 -35.54 14.31 5.34
C ARG A 861 -36.31 14.89 6.54
N ALA A 862 -36.16 14.30 7.72
CA ALA A 862 -36.72 14.85 8.95
C ALA A 862 -36.15 16.24 9.25
N LEU A 863 -34.84 16.41 9.11
CA LEU A 863 -34.19 17.71 9.24
C LEU A 863 -34.65 18.69 8.15
N LEU A 864 -34.76 18.25 6.90
CA LEU A 864 -35.25 19.07 5.81
C LEU A 864 -36.66 19.62 6.08
N ASN A 865 -37.57 18.78 6.57
CA ASN A 865 -38.93 19.17 6.93
C ASN A 865 -38.93 20.17 8.10
N ALA A 866 -38.09 19.96 9.11
CA ALA A 866 -37.96 20.86 10.25
C ALA A 866 -37.36 22.23 9.91
N LEU A 867 -36.64 22.35 8.78
CA LEU A 867 -36.13 23.63 8.26
C LEU A 867 -37.16 24.36 7.39
N ALA A 868 -38.20 23.65 6.93
CA ALA A 868 -39.28 24.21 6.11
C ALA A 868 -40.49 24.68 6.95
N SER A 869 -40.64 24.13 8.17
CA SER A 869 -41.55 24.60 9.22
C SER A 869 -40.95 25.78 9.99
#